data_AF-A0A1H4JBT6-F1
#
_entry.id   AF-A0A1H4JBT6-F1
#
_cell.length_a   1.000
_cell.length_b   1.000
_cell.length_c   1.000
_cell.angle_alpha   90.00
_cell.angle_beta   90.00
_cell.angle_gamma   90.00
#
_symmetry.space_group_name_H-M   'P 1'
#
loop_
_entity.id
_entity.type
_entity.pdbx_description
1 polymer ?
#
loop_
_entity_poly.entity_id
_entity_poly.type
_entity_poly.pdbx_seq_one_letter_code
_entity_poly.pdbx_strand_id
1 'polypeptide(L)'
;MNEHPPPVCSDPGCGACAQARATAAFRGEPINEEGAAVKSVTCPQCQHVFVPGQPERVTEATAAPAKATGDVEYADPGWQKDGKKRYPLDTTRRVKAAWSYINDPDNAAPYKAKQLQQIKAKIKAAAKKLGIEISDKAAEAWISGTMSFTDLQERVRAAVRARVSADSDDGFYRWVWIADMSAAEVVYSIEGPSGSECALFQCTYTVNGTEVELGEPAEVVRTYAPATSVDGGAEDDDAAQGAATAVTESVPGRLLEAKGTDAAGNRIFRIRVINTGDSRNGTRYPQSVLEAAAPLYDGAKVYDHHRTEEELRTSTTAGLIGYCRAPEAVDGGIDSDLYLLPSAKAAAEALDASLALQAEGLAPLVGFSHDVVGYFKSVTEGATRVREATSIEKVNSADLVADPAAGGHATRMVAGGITNDPAGTVPAGESTKESTVGTTTADVLAALKDATPEMLSAVGLRKADTTTQTEAATTAAAGTEQATEAVEAQPKSSFLGKLLIRQKVADAFPATMVDQVVESVTGTLPDRITESAVDGAIASIKSAAAIFERADLAPSHSVEVTQESRQKKIDALDAFFAGDTQKGYRSFREAFVDFTGARPRAFDEEFARTILRESFGGMNGGYDSAVRRTESMDSTTWNLVLGDSITRRMVAEYAQPSLQTWRAIVSIMTVNDFRTQRIERIGGYGVLPTVAQGAPYQPLTSPTNEEANYAVTKRGGTEDVTLEMIANDDIRAIQRIPSKLGLAAAQTLYRFVWDFFVNNAATSYDAVALFHATHANTDANALSQTNLSVGRRKMRKQAAYGDSSNVLSIVPKTLIVPSDLEELAFQLCTSAVAIPATPAGPTDTPNIHQGLQPIVIDYWTSATGWFLSADPNMVPTIEIGFYNGKQDPELFTQADQTVGSMFNADKLTYKVRHIYSGAVLDHRGLYRGNS
;
A
#
# COMPACT_ATOMS: atom_id res chain seq x y z
N MET A 1 4.26 -65.69 -19.64
CA MET A 1 3.67 -65.90 -20.98
C MET A 1 3.29 -64.54 -21.50
N ASN A 2 3.80 -64.15 -22.67
CA ASN A 2 3.55 -62.85 -23.28
C ASN A 2 2.10 -62.78 -23.78
N GLU A 3 1.27 -61.94 -23.18
CA GLU A 3 0.01 -61.51 -23.80
C GLU A 3 0.33 -60.30 -24.69
N HIS A 4 0.24 -60.49 -26.00
CA HIS A 4 0.33 -59.42 -26.98
C HIS A 4 -0.81 -58.41 -26.77
N PRO A 5 -0.58 -57.10 -26.91
CA PRO A 5 -1.68 -56.13 -26.94
C PRO A 5 -2.59 -56.45 -28.15
N PRO A 6 -3.93 -56.34 -28.00
CA PRO A 6 -4.84 -56.59 -29.11
C PRO A 6 -4.58 -55.60 -30.26
N PRO A 7 -4.76 -56.02 -31.52
CA PRO A 7 -4.47 -55.19 -32.69
C PRO A 7 -5.34 -53.92 -32.70
N VAL A 8 -4.74 -52.78 -33.07
CA VAL A 8 -5.45 -51.51 -33.28
C VAL A 8 -5.81 -51.42 -34.77
N CYS A 9 -7.10 -51.39 -35.10
CA CYS A 9 -7.55 -51.28 -36.49
C CYS A 9 -7.24 -49.89 -37.07
N SER A 10 -6.65 -49.87 -38.26
CA SER A 10 -6.39 -48.67 -39.06
C SER A 10 -7.29 -48.55 -40.30
N ASP A 11 -8.42 -49.26 -40.35
CA ASP A 11 -9.32 -49.27 -41.52
C ASP A 11 -10.54 -48.33 -41.32
N PRO A 12 -10.63 -47.21 -42.06
CA PRO A 12 -11.76 -46.26 -41.97
C PRO A 12 -13.07 -46.77 -42.58
N GLY A 13 -13.08 -47.93 -43.26
CA GLY A 13 -14.22 -48.41 -44.05
C GLY A 13 -15.31 -49.18 -43.28
N CYS A 14 -15.10 -49.57 -42.02
CA CYS A 14 -16.07 -50.37 -41.28
C CYS A 14 -17.17 -49.50 -40.64
N GLY A 15 -18.33 -49.38 -41.30
CA GLY A 15 -19.48 -48.62 -40.79
C GLY A 15 -19.97 -49.04 -39.39
N ALA A 16 -19.84 -50.33 -39.05
CA ALA A 16 -20.21 -50.84 -37.72
C ALA A 16 -19.26 -50.37 -36.61
N CYS A 17 -17.97 -50.14 -36.89
CA CYS A 17 -17.01 -49.58 -35.93
C CYS A 17 -17.27 -48.09 -35.64
N ALA A 18 -17.64 -47.33 -36.67
CA ALA A 18 -18.02 -45.92 -36.51
C ALA A 18 -19.29 -45.79 -35.67
N GLN A 19 -20.27 -46.66 -35.93
CA GLN A 19 -21.54 -46.69 -35.18
C GLN A 19 -21.34 -47.20 -33.74
N ALA A 20 -20.47 -48.19 -33.50
CA ALA A 20 -20.11 -48.65 -32.15
C ALA A 20 -19.36 -47.58 -31.34
N ARG A 21 -18.40 -46.86 -31.96
CA ARG A 21 -17.73 -45.69 -31.34
C ARG A 21 -18.70 -44.58 -30.99
N ALA A 22 -19.63 -44.26 -31.89
CA ALA A 22 -20.62 -43.22 -31.67
C ALA A 22 -21.62 -43.61 -30.58
N THR A 23 -22.07 -44.87 -30.54
CA THR A 23 -23.05 -45.34 -29.55
C THR A 23 -22.44 -45.48 -28.15
N ALA A 24 -21.18 -45.93 -28.03
CA ALA A 24 -20.46 -46.03 -26.76
C ALA A 24 -20.03 -44.66 -26.19
N ALA A 25 -19.81 -43.65 -27.05
CA ALA A 25 -19.58 -42.27 -26.61
C ALA A 25 -20.87 -41.55 -26.18
N PHE A 26 -22.06 -42.05 -26.59
CA PHE A 26 -23.36 -41.39 -26.35
C PHE A 26 -24.22 -41.99 -25.23
N ARG A 27 -23.99 -43.23 -24.79
CA ARG A 27 -24.71 -43.83 -23.64
C ARG A 27 -23.77 -43.88 -22.45
N GLY A 28 -24.15 -43.22 -21.35
CA GLY A 28 -23.58 -43.49 -20.02
C GLY A 28 -23.52 -45.00 -19.75
N GLU A 29 -22.44 -45.42 -19.09
CA GLU A 29 -21.84 -46.78 -19.11
C GLU A 29 -22.80 -47.99 -19.12
N PRO A 30 -22.50 -49.08 -19.86
CA PRO A 30 -23.13 -50.37 -19.60
C PRO A 30 -22.51 -51.02 -18.35
N ILE A 31 -23.27 -51.11 -17.27
CA ILE A 31 -22.96 -51.97 -16.11
C ILE A 31 -23.14 -53.44 -16.49
N ASN A 32 -22.23 -54.31 -16.05
CA ASN A 32 -22.44 -55.77 -16.13
C ASN A 32 -23.52 -56.22 -15.12
N GLU A 33 -23.97 -57.49 -15.19
CA GLU A 33 -25.00 -58.05 -14.28
C GLU A 33 -24.60 -58.01 -12.78
N GLU A 34 -23.35 -57.65 -12.47
CA GLU A 34 -22.78 -57.55 -11.13
C GLU A 34 -22.55 -56.09 -10.67
N GLY A 35 -22.92 -55.09 -11.49
CA GLY A 35 -22.87 -53.67 -11.13
C GLY A 35 -21.50 -52.98 -11.24
N ALA A 36 -20.53 -53.54 -11.96
CA ALA A 36 -19.21 -52.95 -12.17
C ALA A 36 -19.04 -52.32 -13.56
N ALA A 37 -18.34 -51.18 -13.61
CA ALA A 37 -18.03 -50.43 -14.83
C ALA A 37 -17.13 -51.25 -15.79
N VAL A 38 -17.55 -51.35 -17.06
CA VAL A 38 -16.83 -52.13 -18.09
C VAL A 38 -15.68 -51.29 -18.67
N LYS A 39 -14.43 -51.72 -18.44
CA LYS A 39 -13.20 -50.98 -18.83
C LYS A 39 -12.93 -50.88 -20.33
N SER A 40 -13.61 -51.66 -21.16
CA SER A 40 -13.47 -51.60 -22.61
C SER A 40 -14.62 -52.28 -23.36
N VAL A 41 -14.99 -51.75 -24.53
CA VAL A 41 -16.09 -52.27 -25.35
C VAL A 41 -15.52 -52.95 -26.60
N THR A 42 -15.86 -54.22 -26.80
CA THR A 42 -15.40 -55.01 -27.94
C THR A 42 -16.45 -55.05 -29.05
N CYS A 43 -16.07 -54.69 -30.27
CA CYS A 43 -16.97 -54.79 -31.43
C CYS A 43 -17.29 -56.26 -31.74
N PRO A 44 -18.57 -56.68 -31.79
CA PRO A 44 -18.93 -58.08 -31.95
C PRO A 44 -18.59 -58.66 -33.33
N GLN A 45 -18.42 -57.82 -34.36
CA GLN A 45 -18.08 -58.29 -35.71
C GLN A 45 -16.58 -58.35 -36.00
N CYS A 46 -15.80 -57.36 -35.55
CA CYS A 46 -14.37 -57.29 -35.85
C CYS A 46 -13.46 -57.48 -34.63
N GLN A 47 -14.04 -57.76 -33.46
CA GLN A 47 -13.35 -58.08 -32.20
C GLN A 47 -12.40 -56.97 -31.69
N HIS A 48 -12.51 -55.74 -32.21
CA HIS A 48 -11.69 -54.60 -31.77
C HIS A 48 -12.19 -53.98 -30.48
N VAL A 49 -11.24 -53.68 -29.58
CA VAL A 49 -11.47 -53.17 -28.23
C VAL A 49 -11.32 -51.64 -28.20
N PHE A 50 -12.34 -50.92 -27.72
CA PHE A 50 -12.36 -49.46 -27.62
C PHE A 50 -12.32 -48.98 -26.16
N VAL A 51 -11.60 -47.88 -25.91
CA VAL A 51 -11.49 -47.19 -24.60
C VAL A 51 -12.09 -45.79 -24.72
N PRO A 52 -13.10 -45.40 -23.90
CA PRO A 52 -13.66 -44.05 -23.91
C PRO A 52 -12.63 -42.98 -23.48
N GLY A 53 -12.86 -41.72 -23.89
CA GLY A 53 -11.98 -40.58 -23.53
C GLY A 53 -11.89 -40.32 -22.03
N GLN A 54 -10.90 -39.52 -21.61
CA GLN A 54 -10.73 -39.09 -20.21
C GLN A 54 -11.55 -37.80 -19.93
N PRO A 55 -12.15 -37.65 -18.74
CA PRO A 55 -12.87 -36.43 -18.38
C PRO A 55 -11.89 -35.27 -18.12
N GLU A 56 -12.33 -34.04 -18.37
CA GLU A 56 -11.54 -32.82 -18.15
C GLU A 56 -12.08 -32.01 -16.97
N ARG A 57 -11.18 -31.41 -16.18
CA ARG A 57 -11.53 -30.44 -15.11
C ARG A 57 -11.75 -29.06 -15.73
N VAL A 58 -12.86 -28.42 -15.40
CA VAL A 58 -13.22 -27.06 -15.84
C VAL A 58 -13.53 -26.19 -14.62
N THR A 59 -12.92 -25.01 -14.59
CA THR A 59 -13.11 -23.99 -13.56
C THR A 59 -13.64 -22.72 -14.23
N GLU A 60 -14.62 -22.07 -13.62
CA GLU A 60 -15.34 -20.96 -14.25
C GLU A 60 -14.81 -19.55 -13.94
N ALA A 61 -13.74 -19.38 -13.15
CA ALA A 61 -13.11 -18.05 -12.99
C ALA A 61 -12.18 -17.65 -14.14
N THR A 62 -12.09 -16.34 -14.39
CA THR A 62 -11.19 -15.72 -15.36
C THR A 62 -9.73 -15.75 -14.89
N ALA A 63 -9.05 -16.88 -15.01
CA ALA A 63 -7.58 -16.95 -14.91
C ALA A 63 -7.00 -18.09 -15.76
N ALA A 64 -6.04 -17.76 -16.63
CA ALA A 64 -5.31 -18.74 -17.46
C ALA A 64 -4.14 -19.37 -16.66
N PRO A 65 -3.96 -20.71 -16.67
CA PRO A 65 -2.85 -21.33 -15.95
C PRO A 65 -1.58 -21.49 -16.81
N ALA A 66 -0.42 -21.19 -16.23
CA ALA A 66 0.89 -21.57 -16.74
C ALA A 66 1.29 -22.97 -16.23
N LYS A 67 1.85 -23.83 -17.11
CA LYS A 67 2.33 -25.19 -16.74
C LYS A 67 3.85 -25.28 -16.69
N ALA A 68 4.37 -25.93 -15.66
CA ALA A 68 5.76 -26.36 -15.51
C ALA A 68 6.05 -27.68 -16.27
N THR A 69 7.27 -27.87 -16.77
CA THR A 69 7.69 -29.07 -17.52
C THR A 69 8.94 -29.72 -16.92
N GLY A 70 8.81 -31.00 -16.57
CA GLY A 70 9.90 -31.90 -16.18
C GLY A 70 10.58 -32.59 -17.38
N ASP A 71 11.71 -33.24 -17.06
CA ASP A 71 12.76 -33.82 -17.91
C ASP A 71 12.33 -34.43 -19.26
N VAL A 72 12.74 -33.78 -20.36
CA VAL A 72 12.54 -34.24 -21.75
C VAL A 72 13.85 -34.11 -22.54
N GLU A 73 14.02 -34.90 -23.61
CA GLU A 73 15.21 -34.84 -24.47
C GLU A 73 15.18 -33.59 -25.37
N TYR A 74 16.28 -32.85 -25.48
CA TYR A 74 16.36 -31.57 -26.20
C TYR A 74 17.32 -31.62 -27.39
N ALA A 75 16.97 -30.91 -28.48
CA ALA A 75 17.84 -30.80 -29.64
C ALA A 75 19.08 -29.92 -29.36
N ASP A 76 18.89 -28.81 -28.63
CA ASP A 76 19.98 -28.00 -28.08
C ASP A 76 20.22 -28.38 -26.61
N PRO A 77 21.38 -28.96 -26.27
CA PRO A 77 21.72 -29.32 -24.90
C PRO A 77 22.16 -28.13 -24.03
N GLY A 78 22.22 -26.90 -24.56
CA GLY A 78 22.68 -25.70 -23.86
C GLY A 78 23.88 -25.02 -24.51
N TRP A 79 23.91 -24.95 -25.84
CA TRP A 79 25.03 -24.38 -26.60
C TRP A 79 25.08 -22.85 -26.66
N GLN A 80 24.00 -22.19 -26.25
CA GLN A 80 24.01 -20.75 -26.05
C GLN A 80 24.67 -20.38 -24.71
N LYS A 81 25.09 -19.11 -24.59
CA LYS A 81 25.82 -18.60 -23.41
C LYS A 81 25.06 -18.78 -22.09
N ASP A 82 23.74 -18.96 -22.13
CA ASP A 82 22.87 -19.15 -20.97
C ASP A 82 22.83 -20.60 -20.47
N GLY A 83 23.41 -21.56 -21.20
CA GLY A 83 23.46 -22.98 -20.82
C GLY A 83 22.08 -23.65 -20.77
N LYS A 84 21.02 -23.02 -21.27
CA LYS A 84 19.66 -23.55 -21.20
C LYS A 84 19.39 -24.55 -22.33
N LYS A 85 18.83 -25.70 -21.98
CA LYS A 85 18.37 -26.69 -22.98
C LYS A 85 17.17 -26.12 -23.76
N ARG A 86 17.19 -26.23 -25.10
CA ARG A 86 16.14 -25.69 -25.99
C ARG A 86 15.70 -26.74 -27.01
N TYR A 87 14.47 -26.59 -27.51
CA TYR A 87 13.83 -27.50 -28.48
C TYR A 87 13.57 -28.93 -27.95
N PRO A 88 12.57 -29.13 -27.09
CA PRO A 88 12.20 -30.46 -26.59
C PRO A 88 11.65 -31.35 -27.72
N LEU A 89 12.01 -32.64 -27.69
CA LEU A 89 11.79 -33.61 -28.77
C LEU A 89 10.80 -34.73 -28.42
N ASP A 90 10.01 -34.55 -27.37
CA ASP A 90 9.15 -35.57 -26.76
C ASP A 90 7.78 -35.76 -27.42
N THR A 91 7.21 -34.70 -28.03
CA THR A 91 5.87 -34.76 -28.65
C THR A 91 5.86 -34.21 -30.07
N THR A 92 4.91 -34.70 -30.87
CA THR A 92 4.70 -34.25 -32.26
C THR A 92 4.53 -32.73 -32.37
N ARG A 93 3.82 -32.13 -31.42
CA ARG A 93 3.61 -30.67 -31.35
C ARG A 93 4.92 -29.92 -31.08
N ARG A 94 5.75 -30.41 -30.15
CA ARG A 94 7.01 -29.78 -29.77
C ARG A 94 8.09 -29.94 -30.84
N VAL A 95 8.13 -31.08 -31.54
CA VAL A 95 9.04 -31.29 -32.68
C VAL A 95 8.71 -30.38 -33.86
N LYS A 96 7.41 -30.18 -34.19
CA LYS A 96 6.99 -29.21 -35.21
C LYS A 96 7.32 -27.78 -34.82
N ALA A 97 7.06 -27.40 -33.57
CA ALA A 97 7.42 -26.08 -33.05
C ALA A 97 8.94 -25.86 -33.09
N ALA A 98 9.73 -26.84 -32.64
CA ALA A 98 11.19 -26.80 -32.68
C ALA A 98 11.72 -26.59 -34.11
N TRP A 99 11.14 -27.27 -35.10
CA TRP A 99 11.50 -27.09 -36.51
C TRP A 99 11.16 -25.69 -37.03
N SER A 100 10.01 -25.14 -36.64
CA SER A 100 9.63 -23.77 -37.01
C SER A 100 10.59 -22.74 -36.41
N TYR A 101 10.85 -22.83 -35.11
CA TYR A 101 11.68 -21.86 -34.40
C TYR A 101 13.15 -21.88 -34.87
N ILE A 102 13.76 -23.03 -35.11
CA ILE A 102 15.17 -23.08 -35.56
C ILE A 102 15.38 -22.62 -37.02
N ASN A 103 14.30 -22.49 -37.79
CA ASN A 103 14.34 -21.96 -39.16
C ASN A 103 14.04 -20.46 -39.23
N ASP A 104 13.67 -19.84 -38.11
CA ASP A 104 13.58 -18.40 -37.99
C ASP A 104 15.00 -17.78 -37.93
N PRO A 105 15.31 -16.73 -38.71
CA PRO A 105 16.64 -16.13 -38.79
C PRO A 105 17.19 -15.65 -37.45
N ASP A 106 16.35 -15.07 -36.59
CA ASP A 106 16.76 -14.50 -35.31
C ASP A 106 17.13 -15.59 -34.30
N ASN A 107 16.42 -16.72 -34.38
CA ASN A 107 16.68 -17.90 -33.55
C ASN A 107 17.86 -18.73 -34.05
N ALA A 108 18.19 -18.67 -35.34
CA ALA A 108 19.34 -19.36 -35.93
C ALA A 108 20.66 -18.58 -35.75
N ALA A 109 20.62 -17.25 -35.75
CA ALA A 109 21.77 -16.34 -35.61
C ALA A 109 22.75 -16.64 -34.45
N PRO A 110 22.30 -17.01 -33.24
CA PRO A 110 23.23 -17.28 -32.12
C PRO A 110 24.02 -18.60 -32.22
N TYR A 111 23.73 -19.47 -33.18
CA TYR A 111 24.40 -20.77 -33.32
C TYR A 111 25.47 -20.75 -34.41
N LYS A 112 26.63 -21.39 -34.15
CA LYS A 112 27.62 -21.64 -35.20
C LYS A 112 27.05 -22.60 -36.25
N ALA A 113 27.46 -22.50 -37.52
CA ALA A 113 26.94 -23.33 -38.62
C ALA A 113 26.90 -24.85 -38.29
N LYS A 114 27.95 -25.36 -37.63
CA LYS A 114 28.04 -26.77 -37.21
C LYS A 114 27.01 -27.14 -36.11
N GLN A 115 26.74 -26.22 -35.19
CA GLN A 115 25.74 -26.40 -34.13
C GLN A 115 24.32 -26.36 -34.72
N LEU A 116 24.05 -25.41 -35.61
CA LEU A 116 22.77 -25.30 -36.30
C LEU A 116 22.46 -26.58 -37.10
N GLN A 117 23.45 -27.14 -37.79
CA GLN A 117 23.32 -28.39 -38.52
C GLN A 117 22.99 -29.57 -37.59
N GLN A 118 23.63 -29.65 -36.41
CA GLN A 118 23.38 -30.71 -35.43
C GLN A 118 21.99 -30.60 -34.79
N ILE A 119 21.53 -29.38 -34.46
CA ILE A 119 20.18 -29.15 -33.91
C ILE A 119 19.13 -29.57 -34.95
N LYS A 120 19.27 -29.10 -36.21
CA LYS A 120 18.34 -29.46 -37.29
C LYS A 120 18.33 -30.97 -37.56
N ALA A 121 19.48 -31.64 -37.51
CA ALA A 121 19.56 -33.09 -37.67
C ALA A 121 18.82 -33.86 -36.55
N LYS A 122 18.96 -33.43 -35.29
CA LYS A 122 18.24 -34.04 -34.15
C LYS A 122 16.74 -33.87 -34.25
N ILE A 123 16.27 -32.67 -34.63
CA ILE A 123 14.84 -32.40 -34.82
C ILE A 123 14.27 -33.27 -35.95
N LYS A 124 14.98 -33.40 -37.09
CA LYS A 124 14.58 -34.31 -38.17
C LYS A 124 14.55 -35.78 -37.76
N ALA A 125 15.51 -36.22 -36.96
CA ALA A 125 15.53 -37.59 -36.45
C ALA A 125 14.35 -37.87 -35.53
N ALA A 126 14.00 -36.92 -34.65
CA ALA A 126 12.81 -37.00 -33.80
C ALA A 126 11.51 -36.95 -34.63
N ALA A 127 11.45 -36.11 -35.66
CA ALA A 127 10.32 -36.03 -36.59
C ALA A 127 10.10 -37.36 -37.31
N LYS A 128 11.17 -38.01 -37.78
CA LYS A 128 11.10 -39.34 -38.41
C LYS A 128 10.61 -40.42 -37.42
N LYS A 129 11.07 -40.39 -36.17
CA LYS A 129 10.59 -41.32 -35.12
C LYS A 129 9.11 -41.15 -34.81
N LEU A 130 8.59 -39.93 -34.92
CA LEU A 130 7.19 -39.59 -34.64
C LEU A 130 6.28 -39.57 -35.88
N GLY A 131 6.78 -40.01 -37.05
CA GLY A 131 6.01 -40.09 -38.29
C GLY A 131 5.66 -38.72 -38.92
N ILE A 132 6.47 -37.69 -38.66
CA ILE A 132 6.28 -36.33 -39.18
C ILE A 132 7.15 -36.15 -40.42
N GLU A 133 6.52 -35.95 -41.58
CA GLU A 133 7.24 -35.56 -42.79
C GLU A 133 7.64 -34.08 -42.71
N ILE A 134 8.94 -33.81 -42.82
CA ILE A 134 9.52 -32.47 -42.88
C ILE A 134 10.17 -32.36 -44.27
N SER A 135 9.61 -31.53 -45.16
CA SER A 135 10.14 -31.34 -46.50
C SER A 135 11.39 -30.47 -46.48
N ASP A 136 12.43 -30.88 -47.21
CA ASP A 136 13.77 -30.27 -47.22
C ASP A 136 14.03 -29.37 -48.44
N LYS A 137 12.98 -28.88 -49.10
CA LYS A 137 13.11 -28.07 -50.32
C LYS A 137 12.45 -26.71 -50.15
N ALA A 138 13.30 -25.70 -49.98
CA ALA A 138 13.00 -24.36 -50.45
C ALA A 138 12.97 -24.38 -51.99
N ALA A 139 12.02 -23.65 -52.58
CA ALA A 139 11.70 -23.45 -54.00
C ALA A 139 10.75 -24.47 -54.67
N GLU A 140 9.57 -23.93 -55.03
CA GLU A 140 8.60 -24.32 -56.09
C GLU A 140 7.72 -25.57 -55.92
N ALA A 141 6.42 -25.36 -55.67
CA ALA A 141 5.33 -25.60 -56.64
C ALA A 141 3.93 -25.50 -55.98
N TRP A 142 3.08 -24.63 -56.53
CA TRP A 142 1.61 -24.60 -56.34
C TRP A 142 0.94 -25.71 -57.18
N ILE A 143 -0.31 -26.18 -57.00
CA ILE A 143 -1.60 -25.49 -57.18
C ILE A 143 -2.75 -26.32 -56.54
N SER A 144 -3.60 -25.69 -55.72
CA SER A 144 -5.07 -25.80 -55.79
C SER A 144 -5.76 -24.65 -55.02
N GLY A 145 -5.47 -23.41 -55.43
CA GLY A 145 -6.55 -22.42 -55.53
C GLY A 145 -6.89 -21.49 -54.37
N THR A 146 -6.05 -21.30 -53.34
CA THR A 146 -6.21 -20.15 -52.42
C THR A 146 -4.86 -19.74 -51.83
N MET A 147 -4.42 -18.51 -52.13
CA MET A 147 -3.43 -17.79 -51.33
C MET A 147 -3.95 -17.67 -49.90
N SER A 148 -3.07 -17.70 -48.90
CA SER A 148 -3.53 -17.25 -47.58
C SER A 148 -3.98 -15.79 -47.72
N PHE A 149 -5.08 -15.43 -47.05
CA PHE A 149 -5.60 -14.06 -47.10
C PHE A 149 -4.52 -13.04 -46.70
N THR A 150 -3.61 -13.44 -45.81
CA THR A 150 -2.44 -12.65 -45.39
C THR A 150 -1.41 -12.46 -46.52
N ASP A 151 -1.11 -13.50 -47.30
CA ASP A 151 -0.20 -13.40 -48.46
C ASP A 151 -0.79 -12.54 -49.59
N LEU A 152 -2.10 -12.64 -49.79
CA LEU A 152 -2.83 -11.78 -50.72
C LEU A 152 -2.79 -10.33 -50.25
N GLN A 153 -3.07 -10.08 -48.97
CA GLN A 153 -3.07 -8.75 -48.37
C GLN A 153 -1.69 -8.08 -48.45
N GLU A 154 -0.60 -8.81 -48.19
CA GLU A 154 0.76 -8.27 -48.32
C GLU A 154 1.14 -7.95 -49.77
N ARG A 155 0.70 -8.77 -50.75
CA ARG A 155 0.97 -8.50 -52.16
C ARG A 155 0.18 -7.31 -52.69
N VAL A 156 -1.09 -7.20 -52.31
CA VAL A 156 -1.91 -6.03 -52.63
C VAL A 156 -1.32 -4.78 -51.97
N ARG A 157 -0.91 -4.86 -50.70
CA ARG A 157 -0.19 -3.76 -50.00
C ARG A 157 1.09 -3.34 -50.71
N ALA A 158 1.89 -4.30 -51.15
CA ALA A 158 3.14 -4.05 -51.88
C ALA A 158 2.89 -3.36 -53.22
N ALA A 159 1.88 -3.79 -53.98
CA ALA A 159 1.49 -3.16 -55.25
C ALA A 159 0.97 -1.73 -55.04
N VAL A 160 0.15 -1.50 -54.01
CA VAL A 160 -0.38 -0.16 -53.69
C VAL A 160 0.77 0.76 -53.28
N ARG A 161 1.71 0.29 -52.46
CA ARG A 161 2.91 1.05 -52.10
C ARG A 161 3.75 1.40 -53.31
N ALA A 162 3.99 0.43 -54.21
CA ALA A 162 4.77 0.67 -55.43
C ALA A 162 4.16 1.77 -56.30
N ARG A 163 2.82 1.79 -56.45
CA ARG A 163 2.14 2.87 -57.19
C ARG A 163 2.25 4.21 -56.48
N VAL A 164 1.96 4.27 -55.18
CA VAL A 164 2.01 5.52 -54.40
C VAL A 164 3.42 6.11 -54.37
N SER A 165 4.46 5.28 -54.35
CA SER A 165 5.85 5.72 -54.43
C SER A 165 6.30 6.14 -55.83
N ALA A 166 5.64 5.67 -56.89
CA ALA A 166 5.94 6.08 -58.27
C ALA A 166 5.34 7.45 -58.62
N ASP A 167 4.20 7.80 -58.03
CA ASP A 167 3.51 9.08 -58.28
C ASP A 167 4.17 10.29 -57.58
N SER A 168 5.09 10.07 -56.63
CA SER A 168 5.65 11.15 -55.81
C SER A 168 7.06 11.62 -56.14
N ASP A 169 7.81 10.91 -57.00
CA ASP A 169 9.15 11.25 -57.52
C ASP A 169 10.17 11.85 -56.49
N ASP A 170 9.95 11.60 -55.19
CA ASP A 170 10.63 12.24 -54.06
C ASP A 170 11.53 11.27 -53.27
N GLY A 171 11.49 9.96 -53.58
CA GLY A 171 12.36 8.95 -52.98
C GLY A 171 12.07 8.64 -51.50
N PHE A 172 10.96 9.16 -50.94
CA PHE A 172 10.59 8.93 -49.55
C PHE A 172 9.69 7.70 -49.38
N TYR A 173 9.93 6.93 -48.32
CA TYR A 173 9.09 5.80 -47.94
C TYR A 173 7.76 6.28 -47.37
N ARG A 174 6.64 5.91 -48.00
CA ARG A 174 5.28 6.26 -47.54
C ARG A 174 4.58 5.08 -46.89
N TRP A 175 3.99 5.34 -45.73
CA TRP A 175 3.19 4.35 -45.01
C TRP A 175 1.81 4.20 -45.67
N VAL A 176 1.44 2.96 -46.02
CA VAL A 176 0.15 2.60 -46.62
C VAL A 176 -0.60 1.68 -45.66
N TRP A 177 -1.78 2.10 -45.24
CA TRP A 177 -2.67 1.32 -44.38
C TRP A 177 -3.83 0.75 -45.20
N ILE A 178 -4.07 -0.56 -45.13
CA ILE A 178 -5.25 -1.19 -45.75
C ILE A 178 -6.40 -1.10 -44.73
N ALA A 179 -7.46 -0.36 -45.08
CA ALA A 179 -8.64 -0.14 -44.26
C ALA A 179 -9.70 -1.23 -44.45
N ASP A 180 -9.80 -1.79 -45.66
CA ASP A 180 -10.66 -2.93 -46.01
C ASP A 180 -10.16 -3.60 -47.31
N MET A 181 -10.50 -4.88 -47.53
CA MET A 181 -10.12 -5.61 -48.75
C MET A 181 -11.15 -6.71 -49.08
N SER A 182 -11.76 -6.61 -50.26
CA SER A 182 -12.66 -7.62 -50.83
C SER A 182 -11.90 -8.53 -51.81
N ALA A 183 -12.63 -9.44 -52.47
CA ALA A 183 -12.05 -10.35 -53.46
C ALA A 183 -11.52 -9.65 -54.74
N ALA A 184 -11.91 -8.39 -54.99
CA ALA A 184 -11.51 -7.64 -56.18
C ALA A 184 -11.20 -6.16 -55.92
N GLU A 185 -11.38 -5.67 -54.68
CA GLU A 185 -11.21 -4.26 -54.33
C GLU A 185 -10.42 -4.10 -53.04
N VAL A 186 -9.63 -3.04 -52.96
CA VAL A 186 -8.90 -2.66 -51.74
C VAL A 186 -9.19 -1.21 -51.40
N VAL A 187 -9.47 -0.97 -50.12
CA VAL A 187 -9.59 0.38 -49.55
C VAL A 187 -8.35 0.64 -48.70
N TYR A 188 -7.62 1.70 -49.01
CA TYR A 188 -6.36 2.04 -48.34
C TYR A 188 -6.26 3.53 -48.03
N SER A 189 -5.43 3.89 -47.04
CA SER A 189 -5.07 5.27 -46.75
C SER A 189 -3.57 5.48 -46.89
N ILE A 190 -3.18 6.69 -47.28
CA ILE A 190 -1.79 7.14 -47.36
C ILE A 190 -1.60 8.22 -46.30
N GLU A 191 -0.45 8.23 -45.63
CA GLU A 191 -0.12 9.27 -44.65
C GLU A 191 -0.07 10.66 -45.32
N GLY A 192 -0.87 11.59 -44.82
CA GLY A 192 -0.85 13.00 -45.23
C GLY A 192 0.28 13.77 -44.54
N PRO A 193 0.80 14.85 -45.14
CA PRO A 193 1.76 15.71 -44.46
C PRO A 193 1.10 16.29 -43.20
N SER A 194 1.73 16.09 -42.03
CA SER A 194 1.34 16.67 -40.74
C SER A 194 0.08 16.14 -40.03
N GLY A 195 -0.23 14.84 -40.14
CA GLY A 195 -1.13 14.17 -39.19
C GLY A 195 -2.60 14.57 -39.22
N SER A 196 -3.09 15.13 -40.33
CA SER A 196 -4.52 15.35 -40.61
C SER A 196 -5.19 14.10 -41.19
N GLU A 197 -6.54 14.05 -41.13
CA GLU A 197 -7.39 12.92 -41.58
C GLU A 197 -6.90 12.32 -42.90
N CYS A 198 -6.53 11.05 -42.88
CA CYS A 198 -6.01 10.36 -44.06
C CYS A 198 -7.18 10.08 -45.03
N ALA A 199 -7.16 10.70 -46.22
CA ALA A 199 -8.08 10.37 -47.30
C ALA A 199 -8.02 8.86 -47.61
N LEU A 200 -9.20 8.23 -47.75
CA LEU A 200 -9.32 6.83 -48.12
C LEU A 200 -9.46 6.74 -49.64
N PHE A 201 -8.74 5.81 -50.24
CA PHE A 201 -8.79 5.51 -51.66
C PHE A 201 -9.25 4.07 -51.85
N GLN A 202 -10.11 3.84 -52.82
CA GLN A 202 -10.55 2.52 -53.27
C GLN A 202 -10.02 2.28 -54.68
N CYS A 203 -9.40 1.13 -54.93
CA CYS A 203 -9.10 0.67 -56.28
C CYS A 203 -9.45 -0.81 -56.45
N THR A 204 -9.75 -1.20 -57.68
CA THR A 204 -9.85 -2.62 -58.04
C THR A 204 -8.45 -3.22 -58.14
N TYR A 205 -8.33 -4.52 -57.89
CA TYR A 205 -7.09 -5.25 -58.11
C TYR A 205 -7.37 -6.61 -58.76
N THR A 206 -6.46 -7.04 -59.63
CA THR A 206 -6.48 -8.37 -60.26
C THR A 206 -5.18 -9.09 -59.93
N VAL A 207 -5.28 -10.39 -59.61
CA VAL A 207 -4.12 -11.23 -59.26
C VAL A 207 -3.80 -12.14 -60.43
N ASN A 208 -2.73 -11.83 -61.15
CA ASN A 208 -2.23 -12.62 -62.28
C ASN A 208 -1.02 -13.45 -61.79
N GLY A 209 -1.31 -14.61 -61.19
CA GLY A 209 -0.27 -15.48 -60.62
C GLY A 209 0.39 -14.87 -59.38
N THR A 210 1.61 -14.35 -59.52
CA THR A 210 2.34 -13.66 -58.42
C THR A 210 2.28 -12.14 -58.51
N GLU A 211 1.76 -11.58 -59.61
CA GLU A 211 1.67 -10.15 -59.85
C GLU A 211 0.27 -9.63 -59.53
N VAL A 212 0.21 -8.41 -58.98
CA VAL A 212 -1.04 -7.71 -58.66
C VAL A 212 -1.10 -6.46 -59.52
N GLU A 213 -2.11 -6.37 -60.39
CA GLU A 213 -2.42 -5.19 -61.18
C GLU A 213 -3.50 -4.37 -60.46
N LEU A 214 -3.33 -3.05 -60.40
CA LEU A 214 -4.26 -2.14 -59.74
C LEU A 214 -4.99 -1.28 -60.78
N GLY A 215 -6.32 -1.21 -60.69
CA GLY A 215 -7.14 -0.26 -61.45
C GLY A 215 -6.99 1.17 -60.95
N GLU A 216 -7.60 2.15 -61.61
CA GLU A 216 -7.54 3.57 -61.20
C GLU A 216 -8.11 3.78 -59.77
N PRO A 217 -7.43 4.52 -58.88
CA PRO A 217 -7.90 4.80 -57.53
C PRO A 217 -8.96 5.91 -57.51
N ALA A 218 -10.03 5.70 -56.74
CA ALA A 218 -11.06 6.68 -56.45
C ALA A 218 -11.07 7.04 -54.95
N GLU A 219 -11.20 8.32 -54.61
CA GLU A 219 -11.33 8.76 -53.22
C GLU A 219 -12.71 8.37 -52.67
N VAL A 220 -12.75 7.79 -51.47
CA VAL A 220 -13.96 7.28 -50.81
C VAL A 220 -14.05 7.78 -49.37
N VAL A 221 -15.26 7.87 -48.83
CA VAL A 221 -15.52 8.29 -47.43
C VAL A 221 -16.34 7.22 -46.73
N ARG A 222 -15.97 6.87 -45.49
CA ARG A 222 -16.72 5.88 -44.68
C ARG A 222 -18.07 6.46 -44.25
N THR A 223 -19.16 5.82 -44.70
CA THR A 223 -20.53 6.16 -44.26
C THR A 223 -21.14 4.95 -43.55
N TYR A 224 -21.57 5.11 -42.31
CA TYR A 224 -22.19 4.05 -41.51
C TYR A 224 -23.68 3.91 -41.88
N ALA A 225 -24.11 2.71 -42.28
CA ALA A 225 -25.51 2.37 -42.51
C ALA A 225 -25.86 1.07 -41.74
N PRO A 226 -26.85 1.08 -40.83
CA PRO A 226 -27.29 -0.13 -40.13
C PRO A 226 -28.04 -1.08 -41.07
N ALA A 227 -27.76 -2.38 -40.97
CA ALA A 227 -28.43 -3.41 -41.77
C ALA A 227 -29.85 -3.67 -41.25
N THR A 228 -30.83 -3.57 -42.13
CA THR A 228 -32.24 -3.88 -41.90
C THR A 228 -32.50 -5.38 -42.01
N SER A 229 -33.21 -5.93 -41.03
CA SER A 229 -33.92 -7.20 -41.13
C SER A 229 -35.22 -7.00 -41.92
N VAL A 230 -35.51 -7.90 -42.86
CA VAL A 230 -36.72 -7.89 -43.69
C VAL A 230 -37.74 -8.88 -43.14
N ASP A 231 -39.01 -8.55 -43.39
CA ASP A 231 -40.27 -9.25 -43.18
C ASP A 231 -40.98 -8.96 -41.84
N GLY A 232 -42.15 -8.31 -41.78
CA GLY A 232 -43.01 -7.75 -42.83
C GLY A 232 -44.43 -7.52 -42.30
N GLY A 233 -45.01 -6.35 -42.61
CA GLY A 233 -46.45 -6.19 -42.89
C GLY A 233 -47.38 -5.62 -41.81
N ALA A 234 -47.75 -4.33 -41.99
CA ALA A 234 -49.10 -3.72 -41.87
C ALA A 234 -49.86 -3.79 -40.52
N GLU A 235 -50.53 -2.76 -39.98
CA GLU A 235 -51.12 -1.51 -40.50
C GLU A 235 -51.48 -0.59 -39.31
N ASP A 236 -51.30 0.72 -39.51
CA ASP A 236 -52.13 1.89 -39.13
C ASP A 236 -52.48 2.33 -37.68
N ASP A 237 -52.27 3.66 -37.53
CA ASP A 237 -53.08 4.70 -36.88
C ASP A 237 -52.92 5.15 -35.40
N ASP A 238 -52.35 6.35 -35.29
CA ASP A 238 -52.84 7.58 -34.61
C ASP A 238 -53.16 7.67 -33.10
N ALA A 239 -52.43 8.61 -32.48
CA ALA A 239 -52.89 9.71 -31.61
C ALA A 239 -53.64 9.48 -30.27
N ALA A 240 -53.00 10.03 -29.23
CA ALA A 240 -53.56 10.90 -28.16
C ALA A 240 -54.36 10.34 -26.96
N GLN A 241 -53.86 10.74 -25.77
CA GLN A 241 -54.55 11.19 -24.55
C GLN A 241 -55.58 10.30 -23.81
N GLY A 242 -55.36 10.14 -22.50
CA GLY A 242 -56.41 10.45 -21.50
C GLY A 242 -56.92 9.34 -20.59
N ALA A 243 -56.33 9.30 -19.38
CA ALA A 243 -57.01 9.24 -18.07
C ALA A 243 -57.84 8.03 -17.60
N ALA A 244 -57.38 7.48 -16.45
CA ALA A 244 -58.14 7.13 -15.23
C ALA A 244 -59.13 5.94 -15.32
N THR A 245 -59.32 5.04 -14.35
CA THR A 245 -59.14 4.97 -12.88
C THR A 245 -59.39 3.48 -12.54
N ALA A 246 -58.52 2.75 -11.81
CA ALA A 246 -58.57 2.51 -10.35
C ALA A 246 -59.79 1.65 -9.92
N VAL A 247 -59.75 0.63 -9.04
CA VAL A 247 -58.78 0.07 -8.07
C VAL A 247 -59.25 -1.38 -7.72
N THR A 248 -58.34 -2.14 -7.08
CA THR A 248 -58.51 -3.09 -5.95
C THR A 248 -58.96 -4.52 -6.26
N GLU A 249 -58.39 -5.59 -5.69
CA GLU A 249 -57.28 -5.78 -4.75
C GLU A 249 -57.05 -7.29 -4.61
N SER A 250 -55.82 -7.74 -4.40
CA SER A 250 -55.43 -8.45 -3.16
C SER A 250 -54.01 -9.01 -3.26
N VAL A 251 -53.16 -8.45 -2.41
CA VAL A 251 -51.88 -9.01 -1.96
C VAL A 251 -52.17 -10.07 -0.89
N PRO A 252 -51.34 -11.11 -0.76
CA PRO A 252 -50.48 -11.20 0.44
C PRO A 252 -49.08 -11.67 0.02
N GLY A 253 -47.94 -11.21 0.53
CA GLY A 253 -47.55 -10.41 1.66
C GLY A 253 -46.07 -10.76 1.87
N ARG A 254 -45.13 -9.84 1.61
CA ARG A 254 -43.71 -10.12 1.82
C ARG A 254 -43.40 -9.86 3.29
N LEU A 255 -43.41 -10.92 4.08
CA LEU A 255 -43.00 -10.91 5.47
C LEU A 255 -41.48 -10.61 5.51
N LEU A 256 -41.15 -9.35 5.79
CA LEU A 256 -39.83 -8.94 6.27
C LEU A 256 -39.72 -9.42 7.72
N GLU A 257 -39.19 -10.61 7.93
CA GLU A 257 -38.46 -10.97 9.15
C GLU A 257 -37.76 -12.32 8.96
N ALA A 258 -36.43 -12.28 8.85
CA ALA A 258 -35.57 -13.40 9.21
C ALA A 258 -34.17 -12.87 9.58
N LYS A 259 -34.06 -12.24 10.76
CA LYS A 259 -32.82 -12.32 11.53
C LYS A 259 -32.86 -13.66 12.26
N GLY A 260 -32.29 -14.69 11.66
CA GLY A 260 -32.28 -16.01 12.28
C GLY A 260 -31.20 -16.90 11.72
N THR A 261 -30.38 -17.42 12.62
CA THR A 261 -29.52 -18.57 12.42
C THR A 261 -30.35 -19.85 12.54
N ASP A 262 -29.90 -20.97 11.95
CA ASP A 262 -30.44 -22.28 12.29
C ASP A 262 -30.20 -22.61 13.79
N ALA A 263 -30.71 -23.77 14.26
CA ALA A 263 -30.53 -24.23 15.64
C ALA A 263 -29.06 -24.40 16.09
N ALA A 264 -28.10 -24.35 15.15
CA ALA A 264 -26.67 -24.44 15.37
C ALA A 264 -25.93 -23.10 15.17
N GLY A 265 -26.60 -22.00 14.84
CA GLY A 265 -25.97 -20.69 14.63
C GLY A 265 -25.56 -20.39 13.18
N ASN A 266 -25.90 -21.24 12.20
CA ASN A 266 -25.49 -21.07 10.81
C ASN A 266 -26.47 -20.21 10.01
N ARG A 267 -25.94 -19.43 9.05
CA ARG A 267 -26.74 -18.63 8.11
C ARG A 267 -26.92 -19.43 6.82
N ILE A 268 -28.16 -19.57 6.35
CA ILE A 268 -28.48 -20.34 5.14
C ILE A 268 -28.95 -19.40 4.04
N PHE A 269 -28.43 -19.57 2.82
CA PHE A 269 -28.84 -18.79 1.65
C PHE A 269 -29.33 -19.73 0.56
N ARG A 270 -30.46 -19.42 -0.07
CA ARG A 270 -30.82 -20.02 -1.36
C ARG A 270 -29.95 -19.36 -2.42
N ILE A 271 -29.21 -20.18 -3.16
CA ILE A 271 -28.30 -19.72 -4.21
C ILE A 271 -28.64 -20.39 -5.53
N ARG A 272 -28.46 -19.66 -6.63
CA ARG A 272 -28.29 -20.21 -7.96
C ARG A 272 -26.82 -20.53 -8.15
N VAL A 273 -26.49 -21.81 -8.27
CA VAL A 273 -25.09 -22.26 -8.42
C VAL A 273 -24.58 -21.98 -9.82
N ILE A 274 -25.41 -22.25 -10.84
CA ILE A 274 -25.08 -22.07 -12.26
C ILE A 274 -26.36 -21.88 -13.09
N ASN A 275 -26.32 -21.02 -14.11
CA ASN A 275 -27.39 -20.88 -15.11
C ASN A 275 -27.21 -21.84 -16.28
N THR A 276 -28.31 -22.24 -16.91
CA THR A 276 -28.29 -22.90 -18.22
C THR A 276 -27.82 -21.92 -19.31
N GLY A 277 -27.00 -22.39 -20.26
CA GLY A 277 -26.58 -21.62 -21.43
C GLY A 277 -25.07 -21.46 -21.58
N ASP A 278 -24.67 -20.41 -22.30
CA ASP A 278 -23.26 -20.14 -22.65
C ASP A 278 -22.59 -19.29 -21.56
N SER A 279 -21.53 -19.82 -20.96
CA SER A 279 -20.70 -19.09 -20.00
C SER A 279 -19.77 -18.10 -20.71
N ARG A 280 -19.32 -17.06 -19.98
CA ARG A 280 -18.33 -16.08 -20.48
C ARG A 280 -17.01 -16.74 -20.94
N ASN A 281 -16.72 -17.95 -20.44
CA ASN A 281 -15.51 -18.71 -20.79
C ASN A 281 -15.71 -19.59 -22.03
N GLY A 282 -16.82 -19.45 -22.76
CA GLY A 282 -17.10 -20.17 -24.01
C GLY A 282 -17.51 -21.63 -23.81
N THR A 283 -18.08 -21.96 -22.64
CA THR A 283 -18.60 -23.31 -22.34
C THR A 283 -20.13 -23.26 -22.26
N ARG A 284 -20.80 -24.15 -22.98
CA ARG A 284 -22.26 -24.30 -23.02
C ARG A 284 -22.71 -25.40 -22.07
N TYR A 285 -23.66 -25.09 -21.19
CA TYR A 285 -24.29 -26.06 -20.29
C TYR A 285 -25.76 -26.27 -20.68
N PRO A 286 -26.08 -27.38 -21.37
CA PRO A 286 -27.46 -27.74 -21.68
C PRO A 286 -28.27 -28.04 -20.42
N GLN A 287 -29.56 -27.73 -20.44
CA GLN A 287 -30.48 -27.97 -19.32
C GLN A 287 -30.49 -29.46 -18.90
N SER A 288 -30.54 -30.37 -19.88
CA SER A 288 -30.53 -31.81 -19.62
C SER A 288 -29.28 -32.31 -18.89
N VAL A 289 -28.13 -31.65 -19.08
CA VAL A 289 -26.88 -32.00 -18.40
C VAL A 289 -26.90 -31.49 -16.95
N LEU A 290 -27.42 -30.28 -16.72
CA LEU A 290 -27.57 -29.73 -15.38
C LEU A 290 -28.62 -30.49 -14.56
N GLU A 291 -29.72 -30.92 -15.18
CA GLU A 291 -30.73 -31.79 -14.57
C GLU A 291 -30.13 -33.12 -14.08
N ALA A 292 -29.32 -33.76 -14.91
CA ALA A 292 -28.63 -34.99 -14.53
C ALA A 292 -27.57 -34.77 -13.44
N ALA A 293 -26.92 -33.60 -13.43
CA ALA A 293 -25.85 -33.28 -12.50
C ALA A 293 -26.32 -32.74 -11.14
N ALA A 294 -27.57 -32.29 -11.01
CA ALA A 294 -28.07 -31.65 -9.78
C ALA A 294 -27.81 -32.45 -8.49
N PRO A 295 -28.00 -33.79 -8.44
CA PRO A 295 -27.70 -34.57 -7.24
C PRO A 295 -26.22 -34.51 -6.81
N LEU A 296 -25.29 -34.26 -7.74
CA LEU A 296 -23.85 -34.20 -7.46
C LEU A 296 -23.45 -32.96 -6.66
N TYR A 297 -24.32 -31.95 -6.57
CA TYR A 297 -24.07 -30.73 -5.80
C TYR A 297 -24.44 -30.88 -4.31
N ASP A 298 -25.07 -31.98 -3.89
CA ASP A 298 -25.42 -32.18 -2.48
C ASP A 298 -24.16 -32.50 -1.67
N GLY A 299 -23.86 -31.67 -0.68
CA GLY A 299 -22.63 -31.72 0.08
C GLY A 299 -21.41 -31.14 -0.64
N ALA A 300 -21.59 -30.49 -1.79
CA ALA A 300 -20.49 -29.78 -2.46
C ALA A 300 -19.94 -28.67 -1.55
N LYS A 301 -18.61 -28.62 -1.41
CA LYS A 301 -17.93 -27.61 -0.59
C LYS A 301 -17.91 -26.27 -1.30
N VAL A 302 -17.94 -25.19 -0.53
CA VAL A 302 -17.90 -23.81 -1.03
C VAL A 302 -16.72 -23.11 -0.40
N TYR A 303 -15.81 -22.62 -1.23
CA TYR A 303 -14.61 -21.87 -0.81
C TYR A 303 -14.73 -20.38 -1.20
N ASP A 304 -13.95 -19.52 -0.55
CA ASP A 304 -13.80 -18.10 -0.89
C ASP A 304 -12.87 -17.84 -2.10
N HIS A 305 -12.30 -18.89 -2.68
CA HIS A 305 -11.51 -18.87 -3.91
C HIS A 305 -11.54 -20.26 -4.58
N HIS A 306 -11.19 -20.31 -5.87
CA HIS A 306 -10.98 -21.60 -6.53
C HIS A 306 -9.68 -22.26 -6.07
N ARG A 307 -9.80 -23.51 -5.62
CA ARG A 307 -8.64 -24.29 -5.19
C ARG A 307 -7.68 -24.57 -6.34
N THR A 308 -6.41 -24.32 -6.09
CA THR A 308 -5.30 -24.74 -6.94
C THR A 308 -5.20 -26.27 -7.00
N GLU A 309 -4.48 -26.78 -8.00
CA GLU A 309 -4.23 -28.22 -8.14
C GLU A 309 -3.49 -28.81 -6.93
N GLU A 310 -2.65 -28.00 -6.27
CA GLU A 310 -1.96 -28.38 -5.03
C GLU A 310 -2.90 -28.44 -3.82
N GLU A 311 -3.83 -27.50 -3.68
CA GLU A 311 -4.84 -27.48 -2.61
C GLU A 311 -5.83 -28.64 -2.71
N LEU A 312 -6.18 -29.03 -3.94
CA LEU A 312 -6.95 -30.24 -4.20
C LEU A 312 -6.19 -31.50 -3.80
N ARG A 313 -4.88 -31.57 -4.10
CA ARG A 313 -4.03 -32.72 -3.76
C ARG A 313 -3.81 -32.84 -2.25
N THR A 314 -3.67 -31.72 -1.55
CA THR A 314 -3.39 -31.66 -0.11
C THR A 314 -4.65 -31.69 0.76
N SER A 315 -5.84 -31.53 0.18
CA SER A 315 -7.13 -31.51 0.89
C SER A 315 -7.22 -30.44 1.99
N THR A 316 -6.68 -29.25 1.73
CA THR A 316 -6.72 -28.14 2.68
C THR A 316 -8.17 -27.69 3.01
N THR A 317 -8.36 -27.22 4.24
CA THR A 317 -9.58 -26.55 4.70
C THR A 317 -9.48 -25.02 4.62
N ALA A 318 -8.32 -24.49 4.21
CA ALA A 318 -8.15 -23.05 4.02
C ALA A 318 -9.15 -22.51 2.99
N GLY A 319 -9.79 -21.39 3.31
CA GLY A 319 -10.81 -20.75 2.48
C GLY A 319 -12.19 -21.44 2.48
N LEU A 320 -12.40 -22.52 3.24
CA LEU A 320 -13.70 -23.18 3.31
C LEU A 320 -14.71 -22.27 4.05
N ILE A 321 -15.78 -21.88 3.35
CA ILE A 321 -16.82 -20.98 3.89
C ILE A 321 -18.15 -21.67 4.14
N GLY A 322 -18.43 -22.79 3.46
CA GLY A 322 -19.70 -23.49 3.60
C GLY A 322 -19.83 -24.75 2.76
N TYR A 323 -21.06 -25.26 2.67
CA TYR A 323 -21.42 -26.39 1.81
C TYR A 323 -22.87 -26.26 1.30
N CYS A 324 -23.11 -26.84 0.13
CA CYS A 324 -24.42 -26.89 -0.52
C CYS A 324 -25.26 -28.07 -0.01
N ARG A 325 -26.57 -27.88 0.08
CA ARG A 325 -27.57 -28.89 0.43
C ARG A 325 -28.84 -28.71 -0.40
N ALA A 326 -29.62 -29.79 -0.51
CA ALA A 326 -30.89 -29.80 -1.23
C ALA A 326 -30.81 -29.13 -2.63
N PRO A 327 -29.83 -29.54 -3.49
CA PRO A 327 -29.75 -29.02 -4.84
C PRO A 327 -30.96 -29.47 -5.67
N GLU A 328 -31.48 -28.57 -6.47
CA GLU A 328 -32.64 -28.79 -7.32
C GLU A 328 -32.39 -28.22 -8.70
N ALA A 329 -32.62 -29.03 -9.73
CA ALA A 329 -32.65 -28.55 -11.09
C ALA A 329 -33.96 -27.78 -11.33
N VAL A 330 -33.83 -26.52 -11.69
CA VAL A 330 -34.95 -25.59 -11.88
C VAL A 330 -34.86 -24.99 -13.28
N ASP A 331 -35.95 -24.38 -13.74
CA ASP A 331 -35.95 -23.72 -15.03
C ASP A 331 -34.87 -22.62 -15.06
N GLY A 332 -33.92 -22.77 -15.98
CA GLY A 332 -32.76 -21.89 -16.15
C GLY A 332 -31.54 -22.16 -15.28
N GLY A 333 -31.44 -23.26 -14.50
CA GLY A 333 -30.19 -23.58 -13.77
C GLY A 333 -30.29 -24.59 -12.63
N ILE A 334 -29.31 -24.57 -11.72
CA ILE A 334 -29.31 -25.37 -10.48
C ILE A 334 -29.39 -24.42 -9.28
N ASP A 335 -30.40 -24.60 -8.45
CA ASP A 335 -30.52 -23.92 -7.15
C ASP A 335 -30.09 -24.85 -6.02
N SER A 336 -29.53 -24.30 -4.95
CA SER A 336 -29.17 -25.07 -3.74
C SER A 336 -29.20 -24.18 -2.50
N ASP A 337 -29.31 -24.79 -1.32
CA ASP A 337 -29.20 -24.11 -0.04
C ASP A 337 -27.73 -24.13 0.42
N LEU A 338 -27.10 -22.97 0.49
CA LEU A 338 -25.77 -22.76 1.02
C LEU A 338 -25.82 -22.61 2.54
N TYR A 339 -25.21 -23.56 3.25
CA TYR A 339 -24.99 -23.48 4.69
C TYR A 339 -23.63 -22.86 4.94
N LEU A 340 -23.60 -21.64 5.48
CA LEU A 340 -22.35 -20.98 5.84
C LEU A 340 -21.86 -21.41 7.22
N LEU A 341 -20.55 -21.59 7.35
CA LEU A 341 -19.91 -21.80 8.64
C LEU A 341 -20.01 -20.53 9.50
N PRO A 342 -20.11 -20.64 10.85
CA PRO A 342 -20.20 -19.47 11.73
C PRO A 342 -18.98 -18.52 11.64
N SER A 343 -17.83 -19.05 11.19
CA SER A 343 -16.60 -18.28 10.96
C SER A 343 -16.64 -17.45 9.67
N ALA A 344 -17.52 -17.76 8.71
CA ALA A 344 -17.56 -17.15 7.39
C ALA A 344 -18.37 -15.83 7.36
N LYS A 345 -18.07 -14.92 8.29
CA LYS A 345 -18.81 -13.65 8.47
C LYS A 345 -18.72 -12.75 7.23
N ALA A 346 -17.53 -12.59 6.67
CA ALA A 346 -17.30 -11.76 5.49
C ALA A 346 -18.08 -12.28 4.26
N ALA A 347 -18.14 -13.60 4.05
CA ALA A 347 -18.93 -14.20 2.98
C ALA A 347 -20.44 -13.95 3.20
N ALA A 348 -20.91 -14.03 4.45
CA ALA A 348 -22.30 -13.76 4.77
C ALA A 348 -22.69 -12.29 4.52
N GLU A 349 -21.83 -11.34 4.91
CA GLU A 349 -22.02 -9.91 4.67
C GLU A 349 -22.00 -9.57 3.16
N ALA A 350 -21.08 -10.17 2.40
CA ALA A 350 -21.03 -10.00 0.95
C ALA A 350 -22.29 -10.54 0.25
N LEU A 351 -22.84 -11.67 0.71
CA LEU A 351 -24.08 -12.24 0.18
C LEU A 351 -25.31 -11.40 0.54
N ASP A 352 -25.35 -10.81 1.75
CA ASP A 352 -26.39 -9.86 2.14
C ASP A 352 -26.37 -8.61 1.25
N ALA A 353 -25.18 -8.05 1.02
CA ALA A 353 -24.99 -6.91 0.12
C ALA A 353 -25.39 -7.24 -1.32
N SER A 354 -25.01 -8.44 -1.82
CA SER A 354 -25.48 -8.93 -3.12
C SER A 354 -27.00 -9.03 -3.21
N LEU A 355 -27.69 -9.47 -2.16
CA LEU A 355 -29.16 -9.54 -2.15
C LEU A 355 -29.81 -8.14 -2.10
N ALA A 356 -29.21 -7.20 -1.37
CA ALA A 356 -29.68 -5.82 -1.31
C ALA A 356 -29.56 -5.12 -2.67
N LEU A 357 -28.41 -5.22 -3.34
CA LEU A 357 -28.20 -4.67 -4.68
C LEU A 357 -29.16 -5.27 -5.71
N GLN A 358 -29.38 -6.58 -5.65
CA GLN A 358 -30.35 -7.24 -6.53
C GLN A 358 -31.79 -6.76 -6.27
N ALA A 359 -32.16 -6.44 -5.04
CA ALA A 359 -33.47 -5.86 -4.72
C ALA A 359 -33.66 -4.45 -5.33
N GLU A 360 -32.56 -3.73 -5.58
CA GLU A 360 -32.52 -2.43 -6.28
C GLU A 360 -32.40 -2.57 -7.81
N GLY A 361 -32.36 -3.80 -8.34
CA GLY A 361 -32.21 -4.08 -9.77
C GLY A 361 -30.78 -3.96 -10.31
N LEU A 362 -29.78 -3.89 -9.42
CA LEU A 362 -28.36 -3.86 -9.76
C LEU A 362 -27.76 -5.27 -9.80
N ALA A 363 -26.61 -5.42 -10.48
CA ALA A 363 -25.88 -6.69 -10.54
C ALA A 363 -25.39 -7.12 -9.14
N PRO A 364 -25.33 -8.43 -8.84
CA PRO A 364 -24.84 -8.92 -7.56
C PRO A 364 -23.35 -8.57 -7.37
N LEU A 365 -22.96 -8.22 -6.14
CA LEU A 365 -21.58 -7.87 -5.76
C LEU A 365 -20.63 -9.07 -5.82
N VAL A 366 -21.13 -10.22 -5.39
CA VAL A 366 -20.48 -11.53 -5.42
C VAL A 366 -21.46 -12.57 -5.92
N GLY A 367 -20.94 -13.57 -6.62
CA GLY A 367 -21.68 -14.70 -7.16
C GLY A 367 -20.97 -16.03 -6.97
N PHE A 368 -21.48 -17.07 -7.62
CA PHE A 368 -20.98 -18.43 -7.50
C PHE A 368 -20.47 -18.96 -8.83
N SER A 369 -19.36 -19.69 -8.76
CA SER A 369 -18.68 -20.30 -9.91
C SER A 369 -18.32 -21.73 -9.53
N HIS A 370 -18.71 -22.70 -10.36
CA HIS A 370 -18.45 -24.11 -10.05
C HIS A 370 -17.07 -24.58 -10.57
N ASP A 371 -16.52 -25.61 -9.91
CA ASP A 371 -15.37 -26.37 -10.36
C ASP A 371 -15.81 -27.83 -10.53
N VAL A 372 -15.85 -28.29 -11.77
CA VAL A 372 -16.42 -29.59 -12.14
C VAL A 372 -15.48 -30.40 -13.01
N VAL A 373 -15.65 -31.71 -12.98
CA VAL A 373 -15.00 -32.67 -13.88
C VAL A 373 -16.08 -33.27 -14.75
N GLY A 374 -15.91 -33.18 -16.07
CA GLY A 374 -16.92 -33.62 -17.02
C GLY A 374 -16.38 -33.90 -18.41
N TYR A 375 -17.27 -34.35 -19.28
CA TYR A 375 -17.01 -34.57 -20.69
C TYR A 375 -17.57 -33.42 -21.52
N PHE A 376 -16.82 -32.99 -22.52
CA PHE A 376 -17.16 -31.84 -23.36
C PHE A 376 -16.92 -32.16 -24.83
N LYS A 377 -17.81 -31.68 -25.70
CA LYS A 377 -17.65 -31.73 -27.15
C LYS A 377 -17.45 -30.33 -27.69
N SER A 378 -16.60 -30.18 -28.70
CA SER A 378 -16.45 -28.90 -29.42
C SER A 378 -17.55 -28.77 -30.47
N VAL A 379 -18.35 -27.72 -30.37
CA VAL A 379 -19.40 -27.37 -31.35
C VAL A 379 -18.98 -26.08 -32.05
N THR A 380 -19.18 -26.01 -33.36
CA THR A 380 -18.95 -24.78 -34.14
C THR A 380 -20.30 -24.29 -34.65
N GLU A 381 -20.72 -23.12 -34.19
CA GLU A 381 -21.94 -22.44 -34.64
C GLU A 381 -21.54 -21.09 -35.23
N GLY A 382 -21.72 -20.92 -36.54
CA GLY A 382 -21.26 -19.74 -37.26
C GLY A 382 -19.73 -19.54 -37.18
N ALA A 383 -19.30 -18.34 -36.78
CA ALA A 383 -17.88 -17.97 -36.62
C ALA A 383 -17.28 -18.33 -35.25
N THR A 384 -18.06 -18.86 -34.31
CA THR A 384 -17.66 -19.05 -32.92
C THR A 384 -17.52 -20.54 -32.57
N ARG A 385 -16.39 -20.91 -31.95
CA ARG A 385 -16.19 -22.26 -31.38
C ARG A 385 -16.62 -22.25 -29.91
N VAL A 386 -17.61 -23.06 -29.56
CA VAL A 386 -18.13 -23.21 -28.20
C VAL A 386 -17.89 -24.65 -27.72
N ARG A 387 -17.54 -24.83 -26.45
CA ARG A 387 -17.38 -26.16 -25.84
C ARG A 387 -18.68 -26.54 -25.13
N GLU A 388 -19.41 -27.53 -25.61
CA GLU A 388 -20.67 -27.97 -24.99
C GLU A 388 -20.43 -29.14 -24.03
N ALA A 389 -20.93 -29.02 -22.79
CA ALA A 389 -20.88 -30.10 -21.81
C ALA A 389 -21.80 -31.25 -22.23
N THR A 390 -21.30 -32.48 -22.17
CA THR A 390 -22.08 -33.71 -22.44
C THR A 390 -22.46 -34.46 -21.17
N SER A 391 -21.60 -34.43 -20.14
CA SER A 391 -21.89 -34.93 -18.80
C SER A 391 -20.99 -34.26 -17.76
N ILE A 392 -21.49 -34.13 -16.52
CA ILE A 392 -20.70 -33.74 -15.36
C ILE A 392 -20.59 -34.98 -14.47
N GLU A 393 -19.38 -35.45 -14.24
CA GLU A 393 -19.10 -36.67 -13.48
C GLU A 393 -18.87 -36.38 -11.99
N LYS A 394 -18.30 -35.20 -11.68
CA LYS A 394 -17.97 -34.82 -10.31
C LYS A 394 -17.99 -33.31 -10.13
N VAL A 395 -18.55 -32.87 -9.00
CA VAL A 395 -18.45 -31.50 -8.50
C VAL A 395 -17.33 -31.43 -7.45
N ASN A 396 -16.30 -30.62 -7.70
CA ASN A 396 -15.23 -30.40 -6.72
C ASN A 396 -15.65 -29.35 -5.68
N SER A 397 -16.22 -28.24 -6.14
CA SER A 397 -16.73 -27.15 -5.31
C SER A 397 -17.63 -26.18 -6.09
N ALA A 398 -18.38 -25.35 -5.36
CA ALA A 398 -19.10 -24.18 -5.88
C ALA A 398 -18.59 -22.95 -5.13
N ASP A 399 -17.62 -22.25 -5.71
CA ASP A 399 -16.82 -21.24 -5.01
C ASP A 399 -17.43 -19.84 -5.13
N LEU A 400 -17.30 -19.04 -4.08
CA LEU A 400 -17.74 -17.64 -4.05
C LEU A 400 -16.72 -16.78 -4.80
N VAL A 401 -17.18 -16.05 -5.81
CA VAL A 401 -16.33 -15.24 -6.69
C VAL A 401 -16.93 -13.85 -6.90
N ALA A 402 -16.09 -12.88 -7.23
CA ALA A 402 -16.57 -11.55 -7.60
C ALA A 402 -17.33 -11.58 -8.95
N ASP A 403 -16.79 -12.28 -9.95
CA ASP A 403 -17.32 -12.30 -11.31
C ASP A 403 -17.64 -13.73 -11.80
N PRO A 404 -18.86 -14.24 -11.59
CA PRO A 404 -19.25 -15.57 -12.05
C PRO A 404 -19.39 -15.63 -13.58
N ALA A 405 -18.77 -16.62 -14.23
CA ALA A 405 -18.83 -16.75 -15.69
C ALA A 405 -20.15 -17.34 -16.22
N ALA A 406 -20.86 -18.14 -15.43
CA ALA A 406 -22.13 -18.76 -15.77
C ALA A 406 -23.32 -18.26 -14.91
N GLY A 407 -23.17 -17.07 -14.32
CA GLY A 407 -24.29 -16.33 -13.70
C GLY A 407 -24.82 -16.85 -12.37
N GLY A 408 -24.04 -17.62 -11.61
CA GLY A 408 -24.41 -18.03 -10.25
C GLY A 408 -24.47 -16.85 -9.28
N HIS A 409 -25.50 -16.78 -8.43
CA HIS A 409 -25.76 -15.68 -7.49
C HIS A 409 -26.68 -16.11 -6.33
N ALA A 410 -26.71 -15.35 -5.23
CA ALA A 410 -27.69 -15.59 -4.16
C ALA A 410 -29.07 -15.05 -4.53
N THR A 411 -30.13 -15.84 -4.29
CA THR A 411 -31.51 -15.46 -4.64
C THR A 411 -32.31 -14.98 -3.43
N ARG A 412 -32.12 -15.59 -2.25
CA ARG A 412 -32.70 -15.14 -0.97
C ARG A 412 -32.03 -15.78 0.23
N MET A 413 -32.20 -15.19 1.41
CA MET A 413 -31.84 -15.84 2.68
C MET A 413 -32.91 -16.86 3.10
N VAL A 414 -32.50 -18.01 3.61
CA VAL A 414 -33.37 -19.06 4.13
C VAL A 414 -33.08 -19.21 5.63
N ALA A 415 -34.11 -19.14 6.47
CA ALA A 415 -34.01 -19.54 7.88
C ALA A 415 -34.77 -20.87 8.05
N GLY A 416 -34.13 -21.91 8.57
CA GLY A 416 -34.76 -23.21 8.86
C GLY A 416 -35.01 -23.38 10.37
N GLY A 417 -36.16 -23.87 10.85
CA GLY A 417 -37.22 -24.55 10.12
C GLY A 417 -38.51 -24.78 10.92
N ILE A 418 -39.41 -25.51 10.27
CA ILE A 418 -40.73 -25.94 10.72
C ILE A 418 -40.60 -27.02 11.81
N THR A 419 -41.32 -26.88 12.92
CA THR A 419 -42.12 -27.99 13.49
C THR A 419 -43.35 -27.43 14.22
N ASN A 420 -44.53 -27.77 13.72
CA ASN A 420 -45.71 -27.89 14.56
C ASN A 420 -45.58 -29.22 15.30
N ASP A 421 -45.40 -29.22 16.62
CA ASP A 421 -46.12 -30.15 17.50
C ASP A 421 -46.08 -29.66 18.97
N PRO A 422 -47.18 -29.73 19.74
CA PRO A 422 -47.31 -29.18 21.08
C PRO A 422 -47.21 -30.29 22.14
N ALA A 423 -46.03 -30.56 22.68
CA ALA A 423 -45.90 -31.29 23.94
C ALA A 423 -44.49 -31.13 24.50
N GLY A 424 -44.36 -30.51 25.67
CA GLY A 424 -43.09 -30.38 26.35
C GLY A 424 -42.55 -31.72 26.86
N THR A 425 -41.22 -31.88 26.77
CA THR A 425 -40.40 -32.68 27.69
C THR A 425 -38.91 -32.36 27.49
N VAL A 426 -38.27 -31.77 28.48
CA VAL A 426 -36.81 -31.84 28.74
C VAL A 426 -36.51 -33.18 29.43
N PRO A 427 -35.29 -33.81 29.43
CA PRO A 427 -34.02 -33.18 29.83
C PRO A 427 -32.66 -33.78 29.31
N ALA A 428 -31.57 -33.08 29.70
CA ALA A 428 -30.23 -33.54 30.14
C ALA A 428 -29.12 -33.97 29.15
N GLY A 429 -27.91 -33.40 29.35
CA GLY A 429 -26.62 -33.97 28.93
C GLY A 429 -25.47 -32.96 28.78
N GLU A 430 -24.49 -33.01 29.68
CA GLU A 430 -23.34 -32.10 29.84
C GLU A 430 -22.31 -32.10 28.68
N SER A 431 -21.67 -30.95 28.40
CA SER A 431 -20.26 -30.69 28.78
C SER A 431 -19.57 -29.56 27.98
N THR A 432 -18.75 -28.81 28.73
CA THR A 432 -17.50 -28.14 28.33
C THR A 432 -17.46 -26.79 27.60
N LYS A 433 -16.52 -25.98 28.12
CA LYS A 433 -15.76 -24.85 27.55
C LYS A 433 -16.35 -23.45 27.67
N GLU A 434 -15.61 -22.67 28.46
CA GLU A 434 -15.66 -21.23 28.58
C GLU A 434 -15.72 -20.57 27.20
N SER A 435 -16.80 -19.83 27.00
CA SER A 435 -16.99 -18.88 25.91
C SER A 435 -17.07 -17.50 26.57
N THR A 436 -16.01 -16.72 26.41
CA THR A 436 -15.98 -15.28 26.66
C THR A 436 -17.01 -14.60 25.77
N VAL A 437 -18.19 -14.36 26.33
CA VAL A 437 -19.23 -13.50 25.76
C VAL A 437 -18.74 -12.06 25.85
N GLY A 438 -18.60 -11.39 24.71
CA GLY A 438 -18.29 -9.96 24.65
C GLY A 438 -19.45 -9.15 25.21
N THR A 439 -19.29 -8.60 26.40
CA THR A 439 -20.20 -7.60 27.00
C THR A 439 -20.19 -6.32 26.17
N THR A 440 -21.36 -5.77 25.91
CA THR A 440 -21.51 -4.51 25.18
C THR A 440 -21.21 -3.32 26.08
N THR A 441 -20.86 -2.17 25.50
CA THR A 441 -20.61 -0.92 26.25
C THR A 441 -21.83 -0.49 27.09
N ALA A 442 -23.04 -0.88 26.68
CA ALA A 442 -24.27 -0.64 27.44
C ALA A 442 -24.32 -1.48 28.73
N ASP A 443 -23.84 -2.72 28.69
CA ASP A 443 -23.78 -3.62 29.86
C ASP A 443 -22.76 -3.10 30.88
N VAL A 444 -21.63 -2.55 30.41
CA VAL A 444 -20.59 -1.95 31.26
C VAL A 444 -21.08 -0.65 31.91
N LEU A 445 -21.81 0.20 31.18
CA LEU A 445 -22.36 1.45 31.72
C LEU A 445 -23.49 1.21 32.73
N ALA A 446 -24.30 0.17 32.54
CA ALA A 446 -25.30 -0.25 33.51
C ALA A 446 -24.64 -0.76 34.79
N ALA A 447 -23.62 -1.61 34.68
CA ALA A 447 -22.87 -2.12 35.82
C ALA A 447 -22.14 -1.01 36.63
N LEU A 448 -21.63 0.04 35.96
CA LEU A 448 -20.96 1.17 36.64
C LEU A 448 -21.92 2.09 37.39
N LYS A 449 -23.20 2.18 36.99
CA LYS A 449 -24.21 2.97 37.71
C LYS A 449 -24.52 2.35 39.07
N ASP A 450 -24.68 1.04 39.09
CA ASP A 450 -25.08 0.27 40.28
C ASP A 450 -23.88 -0.17 41.16
N ALA A 451 -22.65 0.08 40.71
CA ALA A 451 -21.43 -0.25 41.46
C ALA A 451 -21.33 0.51 42.80
N THR A 452 -21.01 -0.24 43.86
CA THR A 452 -20.78 0.30 45.20
C THR A 452 -19.42 1.04 45.27
N PRO A 453 -19.25 1.98 46.22
CA PRO A 453 -17.98 2.70 46.39
C PRO A 453 -16.77 1.79 46.64
N GLU A 454 -16.99 0.63 47.26
CA GLU A 454 -15.97 -0.40 47.52
C GLU A 454 -15.54 -1.13 46.24
N MET A 455 -16.49 -1.40 45.33
CA MET A 455 -16.20 -2.02 44.03
C MET A 455 -15.48 -1.05 43.09
N LEU A 456 -15.81 0.25 43.15
CA LEU A 456 -15.16 1.28 42.35
C LEU A 456 -13.72 1.55 42.82
N SER A 457 -13.47 1.54 44.13
CA SER A 457 -12.13 1.78 44.69
C SER A 457 -11.15 0.63 44.40
N ALA A 458 -11.64 -0.62 44.32
CA ALA A 458 -10.82 -1.79 43.97
C ALA A 458 -10.23 -1.74 42.54
N VAL A 459 -10.85 -0.97 41.64
CA VAL A 459 -10.37 -0.70 40.26
C VAL A 459 -9.89 0.75 40.07
N GLY A 460 -9.65 1.49 41.15
CA GLY A 460 -9.04 2.82 41.11
C GLY A 460 -9.96 3.97 40.68
N LEU A 461 -11.28 3.78 40.75
CA LEU A 461 -12.29 4.79 40.41
C LEU A 461 -13.03 5.31 41.65
N ARG A 462 -13.48 6.58 41.63
CA ARG A 462 -14.34 7.17 42.67
C ARG A 462 -15.51 7.94 42.06
N LYS A 463 -16.69 7.89 42.69
CA LYS A 463 -17.82 8.78 42.35
C LYS A 463 -17.47 10.21 42.81
N ALA A 464 -17.78 11.21 41.99
CA ALA A 464 -17.47 12.61 42.29
C ALA A 464 -18.41 13.18 43.37
N ASP A 465 -17.85 13.86 44.37
CA ASP A 465 -18.60 14.49 45.45
C ASP A 465 -19.35 15.73 44.95
N THR A 466 -20.64 15.80 45.21
CA THR A 466 -21.47 16.98 44.91
C THR A 466 -21.49 17.88 46.15
N THR A 467 -20.70 18.95 46.16
CA THR A 467 -20.78 20.01 47.17
C THR A 467 -21.48 21.25 46.65
N THR A 468 -22.49 21.62 47.44
CA THR A 468 -23.40 22.75 47.39
C THR A 468 -22.72 24.12 47.49
N GLN A 469 -23.16 25.09 46.69
CA GLN A 469 -23.18 26.52 47.05
C GLN A 469 -24.62 27.05 46.91
N THR A 470 -25.21 27.38 48.05
CA THR A 470 -26.37 28.26 48.26
C THR A 470 -25.80 29.69 48.44
N GLU A 471 -26.43 30.84 48.17
CA GLU A 471 -27.83 31.27 48.27
C GLU A 471 -27.94 32.72 47.74
N ALA A 472 -29.03 33.08 47.06
CA ALA A 472 -29.63 34.43 47.12
C ALA A 472 -31.08 34.43 46.61
N ALA A 473 -31.98 34.24 47.58
CA ALA A 473 -33.33 34.80 47.74
C ALA A 473 -34.34 34.85 46.57
N THR A 474 -35.49 34.19 46.78
CA THR A 474 -36.79 34.88 46.90
C THR A 474 -37.86 33.96 47.52
N THR A 475 -38.74 34.59 48.32
CA THR A 475 -39.71 33.96 49.21
C THR A 475 -41.13 33.99 48.64
N ALA A 476 -41.90 32.94 48.97
CA ALA A 476 -43.35 32.89 49.21
C ALA A 476 -44.38 33.02 48.04
N ALA A 477 -44.91 31.85 47.66
CA ALA A 477 -46.33 31.43 47.69
C ALA A 477 -47.46 32.42 47.33
N ALA A 478 -48.23 32.06 46.30
CA ALA A 478 -49.70 32.00 46.30
C ALA A 478 -50.18 31.23 45.05
N GLY A 479 -51.08 30.26 45.22
CA GLY A 479 -51.66 29.49 44.13
C GLY A 479 -52.91 30.12 43.53
N THR A 480 -53.20 29.77 42.28
CA THR A 480 -54.54 29.43 41.74
C THR A 480 -54.40 28.96 40.29
N GLU A 481 -54.89 27.74 40.05
CA GLU A 481 -55.68 27.27 38.90
C GLU A 481 -55.37 27.72 37.46
N GLN A 482 -55.04 26.69 36.65
CA GLN A 482 -55.39 26.47 35.24
C GLN A 482 -55.08 27.56 34.19
N ALA A 483 -54.00 27.33 33.45
CA ALA A 483 -53.96 27.57 32.00
C ALA A 483 -53.01 26.56 31.33
N THR A 484 -53.53 25.84 30.34
CA THR A 484 -52.78 25.02 29.39
C THR A 484 -51.78 25.89 28.61
N GLU A 485 -50.48 25.80 28.90
CA GLU A 485 -49.44 26.40 28.06
C GLU A 485 -48.96 25.37 27.03
N ALA A 486 -49.50 25.51 25.83
CA ALA A 486 -49.02 24.86 24.64
C ALA A 486 -47.53 25.17 24.46
N VAL A 487 -46.71 24.12 24.32
CA VAL A 487 -45.32 24.24 23.84
C VAL A 487 -45.39 25.05 22.54
N GLU A 488 -44.87 26.28 22.57
CA GLU A 488 -45.05 27.24 21.48
C GLU A 488 -44.19 26.81 20.30
N ALA A 489 -44.73 25.88 19.50
CA ALA A 489 -44.08 25.34 18.33
C ALA A 489 -43.94 26.48 17.31
N GLN A 490 -42.70 26.89 17.06
CA GLN A 490 -42.40 28.01 16.16
C GLN A 490 -42.52 27.53 14.72
N PRO A 491 -43.01 28.35 13.77
CA PRO A 491 -43.02 27.96 12.37
C PRO A 491 -41.58 27.73 11.89
N LYS A 492 -41.27 26.62 11.22
CA LYS A 492 -39.92 26.36 10.68
C LYS A 492 -39.46 27.42 9.68
N SER A 493 -40.41 28.13 9.06
CA SER A 493 -40.15 29.24 8.13
C SER A 493 -39.88 30.58 8.82
N SER A 494 -40.18 30.70 10.13
CA SER A 494 -39.93 31.93 10.90
C SER A 494 -38.44 32.18 11.09
N PHE A 495 -38.06 33.45 11.28
CA PHE A 495 -36.65 33.83 11.53
C PHE A 495 -36.08 33.10 12.75
N LEU A 496 -36.85 33.00 13.84
CA LEU A 496 -36.45 32.30 15.06
C LEU A 496 -36.29 30.78 14.82
N GLY A 497 -37.22 30.17 14.07
CA GLY A 497 -37.15 28.74 13.73
C GLY A 497 -35.94 28.40 12.86
N LYS A 498 -35.64 29.24 11.85
CA LYS A 498 -34.46 29.07 11.00
C LYS A 498 -33.15 29.24 11.77
N LEU A 499 -33.10 30.21 12.70
CA LEU A 499 -31.92 30.43 13.55
C LEU A 499 -31.70 29.24 14.50
N LEU A 500 -32.76 28.72 15.11
CA LEU A 500 -32.71 27.56 16.00
C LEU A 500 -32.15 26.32 15.28
N ILE A 501 -32.68 26.00 14.08
CA ILE A 501 -32.18 24.88 13.27
C ILE A 501 -30.71 25.09 12.91
N ARG A 502 -30.35 26.28 12.41
CA ARG A 502 -28.97 26.57 11.98
C ARG A 502 -27.97 26.50 13.12
N GLN A 503 -28.32 27.01 14.30
CA GLN A 503 -27.45 26.98 15.48
C GLN A 503 -27.25 25.53 15.97
N LYS A 504 -28.33 24.76 16.12
CA LYS A 504 -28.25 23.36 16.57
C LYS A 504 -27.48 22.47 15.59
N VAL A 505 -27.62 22.70 14.29
CA VAL A 505 -26.84 21.96 13.27
C VAL A 505 -25.37 22.39 13.30
N ALA A 506 -25.07 23.68 13.46
CA ALA A 506 -23.69 24.17 13.58
C ALA A 506 -22.97 23.64 14.84
N ASP A 507 -23.70 23.46 15.94
CA ASP A 507 -23.16 22.86 17.16
C ASP A 507 -22.93 21.34 17.02
N ALA A 508 -23.64 20.69 16.08
CA ALA A 508 -23.63 19.23 15.91
C ALA A 508 -22.74 18.73 14.76
N PHE A 509 -22.37 19.58 13.79
CA PHE A 509 -21.66 19.21 12.55
C PHE A 509 -20.60 20.26 12.13
N PRO A 510 -19.53 19.88 11.39
CA PRO A 510 -18.48 20.81 10.94
C PRO A 510 -19.00 21.91 10.01
N ALA A 511 -18.39 23.10 10.06
CA ALA A 511 -18.82 24.29 9.32
C ALA A 511 -19.01 24.09 7.80
N THR A 512 -18.27 23.17 7.18
CA THR A 512 -18.35 22.85 5.74
C THR A 512 -19.64 22.10 5.35
N MET A 513 -20.31 21.45 6.30
CA MET A 513 -21.53 20.65 6.06
C MET A 513 -22.80 21.31 6.60
N VAL A 514 -22.68 22.41 7.37
CA VAL A 514 -23.81 23.04 8.06
C VAL A 514 -24.93 23.43 7.08
N ASP A 515 -24.62 24.03 5.94
CA ASP A 515 -25.66 24.48 5.01
C ASP A 515 -26.46 23.31 4.41
N GLN A 516 -25.80 22.22 4.04
CA GLN A 516 -26.44 21.02 3.47
C GLN A 516 -27.25 20.26 4.52
N VAL A 517 -26.73 20.16 5.75
CA VAL A 517 -27.42 19.47 6.84
C VAL A 517 -28.60 20.30 7.35
N VAL A 518 -28.50 21.63 7.38
CA VAL A 518 -29.63 22.52 7.70
C VAL A 518 -30.77 22.32 6.72
N GLU A 519 -30.49 22.19 5.42
CA GLU A 519 -31.50 21.93 4.40
C GLU A 519 -32.19 20.58 4.62
N SER A 520 -31.43 19.51 4.86
CA SER A 520 -31.94 18.16 5.13
C SER A 520 -32.77 18.08 6.41
N VAL A 521 -32.29 18.69 7.50
CA VAL A 521 -33.03 18.78 8.77
C VAL A 521 -34.31 19.61 8.61
N THR A 522 -34.26 20.73 7.89
CA THR A 522 -35.46 21.58 7.66
C THR A 522 -36.53 20.86 6.83
N GLY A 523 -36.11 20.01 5.88
CA GLY A 523 -37.01 19.21 5.03
C GLY A 523 -37.74 18.11 5.80
N THR A 524 -37.11 17.53 6.82
CA THR A 524 -37.69 16.44 7.64
C THR A 524 -38.54 16.95 8.81
N LEU A 525 -38.41 18.22 9.17
CA LEU A 525 -39.15 18.82 10.28
C LEU A 525 -40.59 19.23 9.90
N PRO A 526 -41.56 19.07 10.81
CA PRO A 526 -42.94 19.53 10.62
C PRO A 526 -43.02 21.07 10.54
N ASP A 527 -44.11 21.61 10.00
CA ASP A 527 -44.27 23.07 9.80
C ASP A 527 -44.16 23.90 11.09
N ARG A 528 -44.46 23.28 12.23
CA ARG A 528 -44.21 23.84 13.56
C ARG A 528 -43.21 22.98 14.30
N ILE A 529 -42.12 23.59 14.75
CA ILE A 529 -40.96 22.90 15.34
C ILE A 529 -40.82 23.23 16.82
N THR A 530 -40.40 22.22 17.57
CA THR A 530 -39.91 22.33 18.94
C THR A 530 -38.43 21.96 18.96
N GLU A 531 -37.70 22.40 19.98
CA GLU A 531 -36.27 22.10 20.10
C GLU A 531 -35.99 20.58 20.09
N SER A 532 -36.84 19.80 20.77
CA SER A 532 -36.74 18.34 20.78
C SER A 532 -36.92 17.68 19.41
N ALA A 533 -37.73 18.27 18.54
CA ALA A 533 -37.94 17.76 17.19
C ALA A 533 -36.69 17.98 16.31
N VAL A 534 -36.02 19.13 16.47
CA VAL A 534 -34.75 19.45 15.79
C VAL A 534 -33.65 18.51 16.26
N ASP A 535 -33.52 18.30 17.57
CA ASP A 535 -32.53 17.38 18.15
C ASP A 535 -32.78 15.92 17.71
N GLY A 536 -34.05 15.50 17.62
CA GLY A 536 -34.44 14.19 17.10
C GLY A 536 -34.08 13.99 15.62
N ALA A 537 -34.26 15.00 14.78
CA ALA A 537 -33.87 14.96 13.37
C ALA A 537 -32.34 14.89 13.19
N ILE A 538 -31.59 15.64 14.00
CA ILE A 538 -30.11 15.58 14.04
C ILE A 538 -29.62 14.20 14.48
N ALA A 539 -30.25 13.62 15.50
CA ALA A 539 -29.92 12.28 15.98
C ALA A 539 -30.20 11.20 14.92
N SER A 540 -31.29 11.33 14.16
CA SER A 540 -31.61 10.45 13.05
C SER A 540 -30.53 10.50 11.95
N ILE A 541 -30.09 11.70 11.55
CA ILE A 541 -29.03 11.87 10.54
C ILE A 541 -27.68 11.33 11.05
N LYS A 542 -27.32 11.57 12.32
CA LYS A 542 -26.11 10.98 12.92
C LYS A 542 -26.18 9.46 13.00
N SER A 543 -27.36 8.91 13.29
CA SER A 543 -27.56 7.46 13.31
C SER A 543 -27.46 6.86 11.91
N ALA A 544 -27.96 7.54 10.88
CA ALA A 544 -27.79 7.15 9.49
C ALA A 544 -26.32 7.23 9.04
N ALA A 545 -25.61 8.31 9.38
CA ALA A 545 -24.18 8.46 9.11
C ALA A 545 -23.35 7.36 9.82
N ALA A 546 -23.68 7.02 11.06
CA ALA A 546 -23.05 5.93 11.80
C ALA A 546 -23.41 4.53 11.24
N ILE A 547 -24.49 4.41 10.47
CA ILE A 547 -24.83 3.19 9.72
C ILE A 547 -23.98 3.14 8.45
N PHE A 548 -23.78 4.25 7.74
CA PHE A 548 -22.87 4.31 6.58
C PHE A 548 -21.39 4.12 6.95
N GLU A 549 -20.95 4.60 8.11
CA GLU A 549 -19.59 4.42 8.64
C GLU A 549 -19.35 2.98 9.16
N ARG A 550 -20.40 2.30 9.64
CA ARG A 550 -20.34 0.86 10.00
C ARG A 550 -20.55 -0.09 8.82
N ALA A 551 -21.13 0.40 7.73
CA ALA A 551 -21.41 -0.40 6.52
C ALA A 551 -20.39 -0.16 5.40
N ASP A 552 -19.33 0.62 5.65
CA ASP A 552 -18.24 0.96 4.71
C ASP A 552 -18.76 1.50 3.34
N LEU A 553 -19.95 2.11 3.36
CA LEU A 553 -20.73 2.53 2.19
C LEU A 553 -20.86 4.06 2.06
N ALA A 554 -20.07 4.81 2.83
CA ALA A 554 -19.66 6.13 2.36
C ALA A 554 -18.86 5.92 1.05
N PRO A 555 -18.92 6.80 0.04
CA PRO A 555 -17.96 6.74 -1.04
C PRO A 555 -16.57 7.06 -0.48
N SER A 556 -15.87 6.06 0.04
CA SER A 556 -14.41 6.03 0.06
C SER A 556 -13.96 5.56 -1.33
N HIS A 557 -14.23 6.39 -2.32
CA HIS A 557 -13.28 6.59 -3.40
C HIS A 557 -12.58 7.91 -3.15
N SER A 558 -11.94 8.02 -1.99
CA SER A 558 -10.51 8.18 -2.08
C SER A 558 -9.98 6.78 -2.40
N VAL A 559 -9.14 6.61 -3.43
CA VAL A 559 -7.98 5.77 -3.11
C VAL A 559 -7.23 6.61 -2.09
N GLU A 560 -7.69 6.55 -0.85
CA GLU A 560 -6.75 6.59 0.23
C GLU A 560 -5.90 5.34 -0.08
N VAL A 561 -4.79 5.57 -0.78
CA VAL A 561 -3.52 5.16 -0.19
C VAL A 561 -3.68 5.67 1.23
N THR A 562 -4.25 4.84 2.10
CA THR A 562 -4.50 5.22 3.48
C THR A 562 -3.19 5.85 3.90
N GLN A 563 -3.23 6.94 4.65
CA GLN A 563 -1.98 7.45 5.19
C GLN A 563 -1.14 6.28 5.71
N GLU A 564 -1.77 5.22 6.22
CA GLU A 564 -1.17 3.90 6.47
C GLU A 564 -0.41 3.18 5.34
N SER A 565 -0.86 3.08 4.08
CA SER A 565 -0.09 2.40 3.01
C SER A 565 1.15 3.19 2.61
N ARG A 566 1.00 4.52 2.45
CA ARG A 566 2.14 5.43 2.23
C ARG A 566 3.08 5.43 3.43
N GLN A 567 2.52 5.48 4.64
CA GLN A 567 3.26 5.45 5.88
C GLN A 567 3.98 4.11 6.04
N LYS A 568 3.39 2.97 5.69
CA LYS A 568 4.06 1.66 5.70
C LYS A 568 5.28 1.64 4.77
N LYS A 569 5.19 2.25 3.58
CA LYS A 569 6.34 2.40 2.67
C LYS A 569 7.40 3.35 3.22
N ILE A 570 6.97 4.48 3.81
CA ILE A 570 7.87 5.42 4.51
C ILE A 570 8.58 4.73 5.69
N ASP A 571 7.85 3.99 6.51
CA ASP A 571 8.36 3.25 7.67
C ASP A 571 9.32 2.15 7.23
N ALA A 572 9.02 1.45 6.13
CA ALA A 572 9.93 0.47 5.54
C ALA A 572 11.21 1.12 4.99
N LEU A 573 11.12 2.34 4.42
CA LEU A 573 12.29 3.08 3.95
C LEU A 573 13.11 3.62 5.14
N ASP A 574 12.46 4.15 6.17
CA ASP A 574 13.11 4.59 7.40
C ASP A 574 13.80 3.41 8.11
N ALA A 575 13.15 2.25 8.17
CA ALA A 575 13.72 1.00 8.68
C ALA A 575 14.93 0.54 7.85
N PHE A 576 14.89 0.70 6.52
CA PHE A 576 16.04 0.45 5.66
C PHE A 576 17.23 1.34 6.05
N PHE A 577 17.06 2.66 6.17
CA PHE A 577 18.14 3.55 6.59
C PHE A 577 18.59 3.36 8.05
N ALA A 578 17.71 2.83 8.91
CA ALA A 578 18.05 2.38 10.26
C ALA A 578 18.88 1.07 10.28
N GLY A 579 18.96 0.35 9.15
CA GLY A 579 19.63 -0.94 9.05
C GLY A 579 18.79 -2.12 9.57
N ASP A 580 17.48 -1.92 9.79
CA ASP A 580 16.54 -2.98 10.14
C ASP A 580 16.05 -3.69 8.87
N THR A 581 16.70 -4.81 8.54
CA THR A 581 16.39 -5.62 7.36
C THR A 581 15.18 -6.54 7.53
N GLN A 582 14.57 -6.59 8.72
CA GLN A 582 13.33 -7.35 8.94
C GLN A 582 12.10 -6.51 8.64
N LYS A 583 12.12 -5.22 9.02
CA LYS A 583 11.01 -4.30 8.80
C LYS A 583 11.21 -3.40 7.58
N GLY A 584 12.45 -3.21 7.15
CA GLY A 584 12.79 -2.39 5.98
C GLY A 584 13.08 -3.19 4.72
N TYR A 585 13.29 -2.46 3.63
CA TYR A 585 13.67 -3.05 2.33
C TYR A 585 15.00 -3.80 2.40
N ARG A 586 15.21 -4.77 1.51
CA ARG A 586 16.48 -5.52 1.44
C ARG A 586 17.48 -4.89 0.51
N SER A 587 17.02 -4.11 -0.47
CA SER A 587 17.85 -3.41 -1.45
C SER A 587 17.33 -2.01 -1.71
N PHE A 588 18.22 -1.11 -2.14
CA PHE A 588 17.81 0.22 -2.56
C PHE A 588 16.95 0.16 -3.84
N ARG A 589 17.20 -0.83 -4.69
CA ARG A 589 16.42 -1.13 -5.89
C ARG A 589 15.01 -1.59 -5.60
N GLU A 590 14.82 -2.46 -4.62
CA GLU A 590 13.50 -2.92 -4.20
C GLU A 590 12.66 -1.77 -3.65
N ALA A 591 13.26 -0.91 -2.81
CA ALA A 591 12.62 0.31 -2.34
C ALA A 591 12.16 1.18 -3.52
N PHE A 592 13.02 1.43 -4.50
CA PHE A 592 12.67 2.21 -5.68
C PHE A 592 11.53 1.58 -6.50
N VAL A 593 11.58 0.26 -6.76
CA VAL A 593 10.54 -0.47 -7.51
C VAL A 593 9.20 -0.42 -6.78
N ASP A 594 9.18 -0.60 -5.46
CA ASP A 594 7.95 -0.54 -4.68
C ASP A 594 7.34 0.87 -4.66
N PHE A 595 8.17 1.92 -4.56
CA PHE A 595 7.70 3.30 -4.55
C PHE A 595 7.23 3.80 -5.91
N THR A 596 7.94 3.47 -6.99
CA THR A 596 7.65 3.98 -8.35
C THR A 596 6.77 3.05 -9.18
N GLY A 597 6.61 1.80 -8.76
CA GLY A 597 5.96 0.75 -9.54
C GLY A 597 6.75 0.30 -10.78
N ALA A 598 8.02 0.73 -10.92
CA ALA A 598 8.85 0.41 -12.07
C ALA A 598 9.02 -1.11 -12.24
N ARG A 599 8.78 -1.62 -13.45
CA ARG A 599 8.96 -3.05 -13.78
C ARG A 599 10.11 -3.22 -14.79
N PRO A 600 11.37 -3.15 -14.34
CA PRO A 600 12.51 -3.28 -15.23
C PRO A 600 12.55 -4.68 -15.88
N ARG A 601 12.89 -4.73 -17.16
CA ARG A 601 13.14 -6.00 -17.87
C ARG A 601 14.44 -6.67 -17.39
N ALA A 602 15.40 -5.87 -16.92
CA ALA A 602 16.64 -6.31 -16.28
C ALA A 602 17.12 -5.23 -15.28
N PHE A 603 17.80 -5.65 -14.21
CA PHE A 603 18.48 -4.73 -13.27
C PHE A 603 19.86 -4.33 -13.82
N ASP A 604 19.86 -3.68 -14.98
CA ASP A 604 21.06 -3.26 -15.70
C ASP A 604 21.49 -1.83 -15.34
N GLU A 605 22.55 -1.36 -15.99
CA GLU A 605 23.08 -0.01 -15.80
C GLU A 605 22.05 1.08 -16.14
N GLU A 606 21.20 0.85 -17.15
CA GLU A 606 20.15 1.78 -17.53
C GLU A 606 19.11 1.93 -16.41
N PHE A 607 18.77 0.83 -15.74
CA PHE A 607 17.92 0.89 -14.55
C PHE A 607 18.60 1.60 -13.38
N ALA A 608 19.89 1.36 -13.13
CA ALA A 608 20.64 2.07 -12.08
C ALA A 608 20.73 3.59 -12.37
N ARG A 609 20.92 3.99 -13.63
CA ARG A 609 20.87 5.39 -14.07
C ARG A 609 19.48 6.00 -13.90
N THR A 610 18.43 5.22 -14.12
CA THR A 610 17.04 5.64 -13.85
C THR A 610 16.81 5.88 -12.36
N ILE A 611 17.21 4.95 -11.47
CA ILE A 611 17.14 5.13 -10.02
C ILE A 611 17.90 6.38 -9.60
N LEU A 612 19.14 6.52 -10.08
CA LEU A 612 19.99 7.67 -9.80
C LEU A 612 19.23 8.94 -10.21
N ARG A 613 18.80 9.05 -11.48
CA ARG A 613 18.07 10.20 -12.03
C ARG A 613 16.80 10.58 -11.27
N GLU A 614 15.96 9.61 -10.94
CA GLU A 614 14.67 9.84 -10.28
C GLU A 614 14.84 10.18 -8.80
N SER A 615 15.90 9.68 -8.14
CA SER A 615 16.24 10.05 -6.76
C SER A 615 16.68 11.51 -6.59
N PHE A 616 16.84 12.29 -7.67
CA PHE A 616 17.14 13.73 -7.63
C PHE A 616 15.93 14.62 -7.91
N GLY A 617 14.78 14.06 -8.29
CA GLY A 617 13.63 14.88 -8.72
C GLY A 617 13.89 15.55 -10.06
N GLY A 618 14.23 14.73 -11.06
CA GLY A 618 14.33 15.20 -12.43
C GLY A 618 13.00 15.80 -12.91
N MET A 619 12.92 17.12 -12.89
CA MET A 619 11.95 17.88 -13.68
C MET A 619 12.31 17.73 -15.17
N ASN A 620 12.14 16.54 -15.74
CA ASN A 620 12.14 16.36 -17.18
C ASN A 620 10.70 16.36 -17.68
N GLY A 621 10.22 17.57 -17.98
CA GLY A 621 9.25 17.73 -19.03
C GLY A 621 9.86 17.23 -20.34
N GLY A 622 9.21 16.24 -20.96
CA GLY A 622 9.56 15.77 -22.30
C GLY A 622 9.40 14.26 -22.47
N TYR A 623 8.23 13.87 -23.01
CA TYR A 623 7.89 12.57 -23.60
C TYR A 623 7.52 11.42 -22.65
N ASP A 624 6.35 11.52 -22.02
CA ASP A 624 5.17 10.68 -22.31
C ASP A 624 4.06 11.04 -21.32
N SER A 625 3.31 12.11 -21.63
CA SER A 625 2.16 12.54 -20.83
C SER A 625 0.93 11.64 -21.03
N ALA A 626 1.13 10.36 -21.37
CA ALA A 626 0.10 9.33 -21.40
C ALA A 626 0.28 8.23 -20.34
N VAL A 627 1.22 8.35 -19.41
CA VAL A 627 1.16 7.58 -18.16
C VAL A 627 0.19 8.31 -17.22
N ARG A 628 -1.04 7.82 -17.23
CA ARG A 628 -2.20 8.25 -16.43
C ARG A 628 -1.81 8.86 -15.08
N ARG A 629 -2.29 10.08 -14.83
CA ARG A 629 -2.67 10.51 -13.47
C ARG A 629 -3.66 9.49 -12.93
N THR A 630 -3.13 8.54 -12.19
CA THR A 630 -3.87 7.76 -11.21
C THR A 630 -3.09 7.98 -9.92
N GLU A 631 -3.78 7.98 -8.78
CA GLU A 631 -3.27 8.27 -7.44
C GLU A 631 -2.27 7.20 -6.94
N SER A 632 -1.21 6.94 -7.72
CA SER A 632 -0.09 6.07 -7.41
C SER A 632 1.17 6.91 -7.23
N MET A 633 1.94 6.63 -6.17
CA MET A 633 3.22 7.28 -5.91
C MET A 633 4.10 7.25 -7.17
N ASP A 634 4.59 8.42 -7.58
CA ASP A 634 5.41 8.62 -8.78
C ASP A 634 6.87 8.91 -8.40
N SER A 635 7.73 9.06 -9.41
CA SER A 635 9.16 9.40 -9.23
C SER A 635 9.38 10.73 -8.48
N THR A 636 8.46 11.67 -8.64
CA THR A 636 8.44 12.94 -7.87
C THR A 636 8.27 12.68 -6.39
N THR A 637 7.35 11.78 -6.03
CA THR A 637 7.07 11.38 -4.64
C THR A 637 8.22 10.59 -4.04
N TRP A 638 8.89 9.74 -4.82
CA TRP A 638 10.08 8.99 -4.40
C TRP A 638 11.20 9.92 -3.91
N ASN A 639 11.60 10.93 -4.68
CA ASN A 639 12.67 11.84 -4.28
C ASN A 639 12.37 12.54 -2.95
N LEU A 640 11.15 13.07 -2.79
CA LEU A 640 10.75 13.77 -1.57
C LEU A 640 10.78 12.83 -0.36
N VAL A 641 10.20 11.63 -0.48
CA VAL A 641 10.18 10.64 0.61
C VAL A 641 11.57 10.14 0.96
N LEU A 642 12.42 9.91 -0.06
CA LEU A 642 13.81 9.53 0.10
C LEU A 642 14.60 10.62 0.84
N GLY A 643 14.49 11.87 0.41
CA GLY A 643 15.14 13.01 1.05
C GLY A 643 14.72 13.18 2.51
N ASP A 644 13.42 13.04 2.78
CA ASP A 644 12.88 13.11 4.14
C ASP A 644 13.38 11.95 5.02
N SER A 645 13.40 10.72 4.50
CA SER A 645 13.88 9.52 5.22
C SER A 645 15.35 9.63 5.59
N ILE A 646 16.17 10.05 4.63
CA ILE A 646 17.60 10.32 4.82
C ILE A 646 17.81 11.41 5.88
N THR A 647 17.04 12.50 5.81
CA THR A 647 17.13 13.60 6.77
C THR A 647 16.71 13.15 8.17
N ARG A 648 15.60 12.42 8.31
CA ARG A 648 15.17 11.85 9.61
C ARG A 648 16.25 10.94 10.19
N ARG A 649 16.90 10.11 9.37
CA ARG A 649 17.99 9.24 9.82
C ARG A 649 19.19 10.04 10.33
N MET A 650 19.59 11.08 9.59
CA MET A 650 20.68 11.96 9.97
C MET A 650 20.38 12.68 11.29
N VAL A 651 19.15 13.20 11.45
CA VAL A 651 18.70 13.88 12.68
C VAL A 651 18.65 12.92 13.86
N ALA A 652 18.19 11.68 13.66
CA ALA A 652 18.18 10.67 14.71
C ALA A 652 19.58 10.36 15.25
N GLU A 653 20.58 10.23 14.37
CA GLU A 653 21.98 10.05 14.77
C GLU A 653 22.58 11.31 15.41
N TYR A 654 22.18 12.49 14.94
CA TYR A 654 22.60 13.75 15.56
C TYR A 654 22.06 13.91 16.99
N ALA A 655 20.85 13.42 17.26
CA ALA A 655 20.18 13.49 18.56
C ALA A 655 20.73 12.48 19.61
N GLN A 656 21.82 11.78 19.32
CA GLN A 656 22.40 10.79 20.24
C GLN A 656 22.70 11.42 21.63
N PRO A 657 22.14 10.90 22.73
CA PRO A 657 22.23 11.54 24.05
C PRO A 657 23.66 11.78 24.56
N SER A 658 24.59 10.86 24.26
CA SER A 658 26.00 10.98 24.66
C SER A 658 26.69 12.21 24.06
N LEU A 659 26.26 12.65 22.87
CA LEU A 659 26.82 13.82 22.19
C LEU A 659 26.01 15.11 22.46
N GLN A 660 25.00 15.06 23.33
CA GLN A 660 24.15 16.19 23.69
C GLN A 660 24.41 16.72 25.11
N THR A 661 25.40 16.16 25.83
CA THR A 661 25.74 16.55 27.22
C THR A 661 26.15 18.02 27.35
N TRP A 662 26.67 18.64 26.29
CA TRP A 662 27.02 20.06 26.23
C TRP A 662 25.84 20.98 26.53
N ARG A 663 24.60 20.54 26.29
CA ARG A 663 23.37 21.30 26.58
C ARG A 663 23.19 21.62 28.07
N ALA A 664 23.83 20.88 28.96
CA ALA A 664 23.75 21.11 30.40
C ALA A 664 24.44 22.40 30.87
N ILE A 665 25.35 22.95 30.06
CA ILE A 665 26.22 24.08 30.44
C ILE A 665 26.10 25.29 29.52
N VAL A 666 25.25 25.25 28.49
CA VAL A 666 25.10 26.37 27.54
C VAL A 666 23.68 26.93 27.53
N SER A 667 23.55 28.22 27.28
CA SER A 667 22.31 28.85 26.81
C SER A 667 22.22 28.75 25.29
N ILE A 668 21.02 28.44 24.78
CA ILE A 668 20.79 28.31 23.34
C ILE A 668 19.96 29.50 22.87
N MET A 669 20.46 30.21 21.86
CA MET A 669 19.81 31.37 21.28
C MET A 669 19.60 31.22 19.78
N THR A 670 18.61 31.96 19.27
CA THR A 670 18.33 32.04 17.83
C THR A 670 18.99 33.29 17.26
N VAL A 671 19.77 33.14 16.19
CA VAL A 671 20.44 34.24 15.51
C VAL A 671 19.93 34.36 14.07
N ASN A 672 19.47 35.54 13.66
CA ASN A 672 18.85 35.73 12.34
C ASN A 672 19.80 36.34 11.28
N ASP A 673 20.96 36.88 11.68
CA ASP A 673 21.93 37.55 10.80
C ASP A 673 23.35 36.97 10.98
N PHE A 674 24.16 36.99 9.93
CA PHE A 674 25.58 36.59 9.94
C PHE A 674 26.51 37.67 10.48
N ARG A 675 26.01 38.90 10.67
CA ARG A 675 26.78 39.95 11.35
C ARG A 675 27.13 39.53 12.78
N THR A 676 28.25 40.09 13.26
CA THR A 676 28.71 39.90 14.63
C THR A 676 27.63 40.33 15.61
N GLN A 677 27.16 39.38 16.42
CA GLN A 677 26.28 39.64 17.53
C GLN A 677 27.08 40.23 18.68
N ARG A 678 26.55 41.28 19.28
CA ARG A 678 27.13 41.97 20.43
C ARG A 678 26.18 41.83 21.59
N ILE A 679 26.65 41.20 22.66
CA ILE A 679 25.89 40.91 23.86
C ILE A 679 26.48 41.78 24.95
N GLU A 680 25.78 42.86 25.25
CA GLU A 680 26.15 43.77 26.32
C GLU A 680 25.64 43.21 27.66
N ARG A 681 26.55 43.09 28.62
CA ARG A 681 26.21 42.85 30.02
C ARG A 681 26.48 44.11 30.81
N ILE A 682 25.46 44.58 31.53
CA ILE A 682 25.58 45.71 32.44
C ILE A 682 26.12 45.20 33.78
N GLY A 683 27.10 45.91 34.35
CA GLY A 683 27.64 45.60 35.68
C GLY A 683 26.62 45.79 36.80
N GLY A 684 27.01 45.41 38.02
CA GLY A 684 26.19 45.60 39.22
C GLY A 684 26.25 47.05 39.73
N TYR A 685 25.16 47.51 40.34
CA TYR A 685 25.21 48.70 41.20
C TYR A 685 25.81 48.32 42.55
N GLY A 686 26.70 49.17 43.07
CA GLY A 686 27.24 49.04 44.42
C GLY A 686 26.18 49.08 45.52
N VAL A 687 26.60 48.78 46.75
CA VAL A 687 25.72 48.93 47.93
C VAL A 687 25.20 50.37 48.02
N LEU A 688 23.89 50.50 48.23
CA LEU A 688 23.24 51.80 48.32
C LEU A 688 23.80 52.60 49.50
N PRO A 689 24.18 53.89 49.30
CA PRO A 689 24.66 54.73 50.38
C PRO A 689 23.53 55.01 51.37
N THR A 690 23.87 55.16 52.65
CA THR A 690 22.91 55.59 53.66
C THR A 690 22.56 57.06 53.45
N VAL A 691 21.25 57.38 53.51
CA VAL A 691 20.76 58.75 53.37
C VAL A 691 20.27 59.22 54.75
N ALA A 692 20.85 60.32 55.25
CA ALA A 692 20.42 60.92 56.50
C ALA A 692 19.02 61.56 56.36
N GLN A 693 18.24 61.58 57.44
CA GLN A 693 16.91 62.20 57.44
C GLN A 693 17.00 63.68 57.04
N GLY A 694 16.29 64.07 55.97
CA GLY A 694 16.29 65.43 55.43
C GLY A 694 17.43 65.74 54.45
N ALA A 695 18.34 64.80 54.18
CA ALA A 695 19.41 64.97 53.20
C ALA A 695 18.95 64.61 51.77
N PRO A 696 19.53 65.25 50.73
CA PRO A 696 19.27 64.87 49.34
C PRO A 696 19.97 63.54 48.99
N TYR A 697 19.30 62.71 48.18
CA TYR A 697 19.88 61.50 47.60
C TYR A 697 21.05 61.86 46.68
N GLN A 698 22.20 61.21 46.86
CA GLN A 698 23.34 61.38 45.95
C GLN A 698 23.11 60.57 44.66
N PRO A 699 23.52 61.09 43.49
CA PRO A 699 23.41 60.34 42.24
C PRO A 699 24.28 59.08 42.29
N LEU A 700 23.71 57.94 41.90
CA LEU A 700 24.45 56.68 41.78
C LEU A 700 25.27 56.68 40.48
N THR A 701 26.50 56.17 40.53
CA THR A 701 27.30 55.92 39.34
C THR A 701 26.69 54.75 38.55
N SER A 702 26.38 54.96 37.27
CA SER A 702 25.90 53.89 36.39
C SER A 702 27.02 52.87 36.13
N PRO A 703 26.74 51.55 36.21
CA PRO A 703 27.72 50.51 35.93
C PRO A 703 28.23 50.56 34.50
N THR A 704 29.47 50.14 34.28
CA THR A 704 30.04 49.95 32.94
C THR A 704 29.56 48.64 32.32
N ASN A 705 29.71 48.48 31.00
CA ASN A 705 29.26 47.30 30.27
C ASN A 705 30.46 46.41 29.88
N GLU A 706 30.30 45.08 29.99
CA GLU A 706 31.15 44.06 29.35
C GLU A 706 30.45 43.59 28.06
N GLU A 707 31.11 43.66 26.90
CA GLU A 707 30.55 43.19 25.62
C GLU A 707 31.17 41.86 25.23
N ALA A 708 30.36 40.78 25.18
CA ALA A 708 30.75 39.53 24.55
C ALA A 708 30.24 39.53 23.10
N ASN A 709 31.05 39.03 22.16
CA ASN A 709 30.64 38.98 20.76
C ASN A 709 31.02 37.67 20.06
N TYR A 710 30.21 37.31 19.05
CA TYR A 710 30.48 36.19 18.14
C TYR A 710 29.76 36.39 16.80
N ALA A 711 30.28 35.79 15.74
CA ALA A 711 29.63 35.75 14.43
C ALA A 711 29.33 34.29 14.05
N VAL A 712 28.18 34.08 13.43
CA VAL A 712 27.72 32.75 13.02
C VAL A 712 28.56 32.23 11.86
N THR A 713 28.99 30.96 11.92
CA THR A 713 29.82 30.34 10.89
C THR A 713 29.12 29.13 10.27
N LYS A 714 29.44 28.85 9.00
CA LYS A 714 28.92 27.68 8.28
C LYS A 714 29.91 26.53 8.42
N ARG A 715 29.43 25.38 8.87
CA ARG A 715 30.20 24.12 8.90
C ARG A 715 29.46 23.08 8.06
N GLY A 716 30.19 22.29 7.29
CA GLY A 716 29.57 21.37 6.36
C GLY A 716 30.57 20.77 5.38
N GLY A 717 30.10 19.83 4.58
CA GLY A 717 30.88 19.11 3.59
C GLY A 717 29.97 18.45 2.56
N THR A 718 30.59 17.90 1.52
CA THR A 718 29.90 17.16 0.47
C THR A 718 30.41 15.72 0.40
N GLU A 719 29.51 14.76 0.20
CA GLU A 719 29.82 13.35 0.01
C GLU A 719 29.07 12.82 -1.21
N ASP A 720 29.70 11.93 -1.98
CA ASP A 720 29.18 11.46 -3.26
C ASP A 720 28.71 9.99 -3.19
N VAL A 721 27.53 9.70 -3.74
CA VAL A 721 27.00 8.36 -4.02
C VAL A 721 27.09 8.13 -5.53
N THR A 722 27.94 7.20 -5.96
CA THR A 722 28.18 7.00 -7.41
C THR A 722 27.18 6.03 -8.04
N LEU A 723 27.07 6.06 -9.37
CA LEU A 723 26.28 5.09 -10.15
C LEU A 723 26.68 3.65 -9.82
N GLU A 724 27.97 3.37 -9.68
CA GLU A 724 28.48 2.02 -9.38
C GLU A 724 28.02 1.55 -8.00
N MET A 725 27.87 2.45 -7.02
CA MET A 725 27.36 2.11 -5.69
C MET A 725 25.89 1.65 -5.76
N ILE A 726 25.08 2.30 -6.60
CA ILE A 726 23.68 1.93 -6.86
C ILE A 726 23.59 0.67 -7.74
N ALA A 727 24.45 0.56 -8.75
CA ALA A 727 24.52 -0.58 -9.66
C ALA A 727 25.06 -1.85 -8.99
N ASN A 728 25.87 -1.72 -7.95
CA ASN A 728 26.29 -2.85 -7.11
C ASN A 728 25.35 -3.07 -5.92
N ASP A 729 24.38 -2.18 -5.72
CA ASP A 729 23.45 -2.19 -4.59
C ASP A 729 24.21 -2.36 -3.26
N ASP A 730 25.25 -1.54 -3.05
CA ASP A 730 26.04 -1.54 -1.82
C ASP A 730 25.23 -0.87 -0.70
N ILE A 731 24.28 -1.65 -0.18
CA ILE A 731 23.33 -1.29 0.86
C ILE A 731 24.05 -0.67 2.06
N ARG A 732 25.23 -1.18 2.42
CA ARG A 732 25.97 -0.69 3.57
C ARG A 732 26.53 0.70 3.33
N ALA A 733 27.00 1.00 2.14
CA ALA A 733 27.51 2.33 1.81
C ALA A 733 26.37 3.36 1.79
N ILE A 734 25.29 3.07 1.05
CA ILE A 734 24.15 3.98 0.87
C ILE A 734 23.44 4.27 2.21
N GLN A 735 23.25 3.26 3.07
CA GLN A 735 22.61 3.45 4.39
C GLN A 735 23.50 4.21 5.39
N ARG A 736 24.82 3.97 5.36
CA ARG A 736 25.72 4.51 6.38
C ARG A 736 26.09 5.96 6.15
N ILE A 737 26.12 6.44 4.90
CA ILE A 737 26.55 7.82 4.60
C ILE A 737 25.73 8.85 5.39
N PRO A 738 24.38 8.86 5.36
CA PRO A 738 23.59 9.84 6.12
C PRO A 738 23.80 9.72 7.64
N SER A 739 23.88 8.49 8.14
CA SER A 739 24.10 8.21 9.55
C SER A 739 25.45 8.76 10.02
N LYS A 740 26.51 8.52 9.24
CA LYS A 740 27.88 8.98 9.54
C LYS A 740 28.01 10.49 9.41
N LEU A 741 27.33 11.10 8.46
CA LEU A 741 27.29 12.56 8.31
C LEU A 741 26.57 13.23 9.50
N GLY A 742 25.46 12.67 9.98
CA GLY A 742 24.77 13.14 11.19
C GLY A 742 25.63 13.03 12.45
N LEU A 743 26.29 11.88 12.64
CA LEU A 743 27.24 11.68 13.73
C LEU A 743 28.41 12.67 13.66
N ALA A 744 29.00 12.88 12.48
CA ALA A 744 30.09 13.83 12.29
C ALA A 744 29.65 15.26 12.60
N ALA A 745 28.42 15.65 12.24
CA ALA A 745 27.85 16.94 12.60
C ALA A 745 27.68 17.10 14.13
N ALA A 746 27.17 16.07 14.81
CA ALA A 746 27.05 16.05 16.27
C ALA A 746 28.41 16.13 16.95
N GLN A 747 29.38 15.32 16.52
CA GLN A 747 30.74 15.33 17.04
C GLN A 747 31.42 16.69 16.85
N THR A 748 31.19 17.35 15.71
CA THR A 748 31.78 18.67 15.44
C THR A 748 31.22 19.73 16.39
N LEU A 749 29.90 19.74 16.64
CA LEU A 749 29.29 20.66 17.61
C LEU A 749 29.72 20.31 19.05
N TYR A 750 29.70 19.03 19.41
CA TYR A 750 30.14 18.54 20.71
C TYR A 750 31.56 19.02 21.02
N ARG A 751 32.51 18.78 20.10
CA ARG A 751 33.89 19.24 20.23
C ARG A 751 33.97 20.75 20.26
N PHE A 752 33.24 21.45 19.40
CA PHE A 752 33.23 22.92 19.39
C PHE A 752 32.91 23.52 20.77
N VAL A 753 31.92 22.99 21.49
CA VAL A 753 31.55 23.49 22.82
C VAL A 753 32.59 23.10 23.87
N TRP A 754 32.99 21.83 23.93
CA TRP A 754 33.90 21.34 24.96
C TRP A 754 35.34 21.85 24.76
N ASP A 755 35.75 22.13 23.53
CA ASP A 755 37.05 22.69 23.20
C ASP A 755 37.23 24.12 23.72
N PHE A 756 36.16 24.86 24.08
CA PHE A 756 36.30 26.13 24.82
C PHE A 756 37.07 25.96 26.12
N PHE A 757 36.91 24.83 26.80
CA PHE A 757 37.58 24.56 28.08
C PHE A 757 39.07 24.26 27.92
N VAL A 758 39.39 23.41 26.94
CA VAL A 758 40.76 22.92 26.71
C VAL A 758 41.61 23.95 25.96
N ASN A 759 41.06 24.60 24.93
CA ASN A 759 41.79 25.61 24.16
C ASN A 759 42.08 26.87 24.99
N ASN A 760 41.25 27.15 26.01
CA ASN A 760 41.42 28.28 26.93
C ASN A 760 41.66 29.62 26.21
N ALA A 761 40.87 29.88 25.16
CA ALA A 761 41.02 31.07 24.33
C ALA A 761 40.74 32.36 25.11
N ALA A 762 41.26 33.49 24.61
CA ALA A 762 40.97 34.80 25.17
C ALA A 762 39.48 35.15 25.01
N THR A 763 38.85 35.65 26.08
CA THR A 763 37.47 36.10 26.09
C THR A 763 37.31 37.44 25.40
N SER A 764 36.17 37.65 24.72
CA SER A 764 35.98 38.83 23.85
C SER A 764 35.76 40.14 24.61
N TYR A 765 35.32 40.08 25.87
CA TYR A 765 35.00 41.26 26.69
C TYR A 765 36.22 41.88 27.41
N ASP A 766 37.33 41.15 27.58
CA ASP A 766 38.52 41.63 28.32
C ASP A 766 39.87 41.20 27.72
N ALA A 767 39.87 40.39 26.65
CA ALA A 767 41.05 39.83 25.99
C ALA A 767 41.96 38.97 26.90
N VAL A 768 41.44 38.46 28.02
CA VAL A 768 42.16 37.56 28.93
C VAL A 768 41.73 36.11 28.66
N ALA A 769 42.63 35.13 28.82
CA ALA A 769 42.28 33.72 28.67
C ALA A 769 41.11 33.34 29.62
N LEU A 770 40.19 32.48 29.15
CA LEU A 770 39.01 32.06 29.91
C LEU A 770 39.34 31.69 31.36
N PHE A 771 40.30 30.79 31.55
CA PHE A 771 40.85 30.37 32.83
C PHE A 771 42.16 31.08 33.11
N HIS A 772 42.11 32.06 34.01
CA HIS A 772 43.25 32.90 34.36
C HIS A 772 43.22 33.34 35.82
N ALA A 773 44.38 33.67 36.38
CA ALA A 773 44.50 34.11 37.77
C ALA A 773 43.70 35.41 38.02
N THR A 774 43.67 36.33 37.06
CA THR A 774 42.89 37.57 37.11
C THR A 774 41.38 37.33 37.21
N HIS A 775 40.88 36.25 36.61
CA HIS A 775 39.48 35.83 36.69
C HIS A 775 39.16 35.07 37.98
N ALA A 776 40.17 34.81 38.83
CA ALA A 776 40.08 34.00 40.04
C ALA A 776 39.41 32.62 39.83
N ASN A 777 39.46 32.09 38.60
CA ASN A 777 38.72 30.90 38.17
C ASN A 777 39.64 29.75 37.73
N THR A 778 40.92 29.79 38.08
CA THR A 778 41.86 28.70 37.78
C THR A 778 42.73 28.39 39.00
N ASP A 779 43.13 27.12 39.10
CA ASP A 779 44.22 26.59 39.92
C ASP A 779 45.01 25.54 39.10
N ALA A 780 45.99 24.87 39.73
CA ALA A 780 46.76 23.75 39.17
C ALA A 780 46.80 22.56 40.16
N ASN A 781 45.64 22.20 40.71
CA ASN A 781 45.46 21.20 41.75
C ASN A 781 44.75 19.94 41.22
N ALA A 782 45.26 18.76 41.54
CA ALA A 782 44.61 17.49 41.21
C ALA A 782 43.20 17.37 41.83
N LEU A 783 42.31 16.61 41.19
CA LEU A 783 40.96 16.40 41.68
C LEU A 783 40.98 15.69 43.05
N SER A 784 40.30 16.26 44.04
CA SER A 784 40.12 15.69 45.38
C SER A 784 38.95 16.38 46.09
N GLN A 785 38.41 15.79 47.15
CA GLN A 785 37.36 16.41 47.97
C GLN A 785 37.75 17.81 48.47
N THR A 786 39.01 17.99 48.89
CA THR A 786 39.55 19.27 49.37
C THR A 786 39.59 20.30 48.24
N ASN A 787 40.12 19.92 47.08
CA ASN A 787 40.29 20.84 45.95
C ASN A 787 38.96 21.17 45.27
N LEU A 788 38.01 20.24 45.25
CA LEU A 788 36.63 20.48 44.83
C LEU A 788 35.95 21.53 45.73
N SER A 789 36.21 21.45 47.04
CA SER A 789 35.74 22.46 48.00
C SER A 789 36.41 23.83 47.81
N VAL A 790 37.67 23.88 47.38
CA VAL A 790 38.36 25.13 47.00
C VAL A 790 37.70 25.75 45.76
N GLY A 791 37.50 24.97 44.70
CA GLY A 791 36.83 25.43 43.48
C GLY A 791 35.42 25.96 43.75
N ARG A 792 34.62 25.21 44.53
CA ARG A 792 33.30 25.65 44.99
C ARG A 792 33.34 27.00 45.73
N ARG A 793 34.32 27.20 46.62
CA ARG A 793 34.47 28.48 47.35
C ARG A 793 34.88 29.63 46.42
N LYS A 794 35.73 29.37 45.41
CA LYS A 794 36.13 30.37 44.43
C LYS A 794 34.93 30.83 43.59
N MET A 795 34.15 29.89 43.06
CA MET A 795 32.91 30.22 42.33
C MET A 795 31.92 31.02 43.18
N ARG A 796 31.71 30.63 44.45
CA ARG A 796 30.83 31.38 45.36
C ARG A 796 31.32 32.78 45.70
N LYS A 797 32.63 33.04 45.61
CA LYS A 797 33.26 34.33 45.92
C LYS A 797 33.41 35.23 44.70
N GLN A 798 32.95 34.81 43.53
CA GLN A 798 32.96 35.66 42.35
C GLN A 798 32.09 36.90 42.59
N ALA A 799 32.65 38.06 42.28
CA ALA A 799 31.98 39.34 42.42
C ALA A 799 31.36 39.78 41.09
N ALA A 800 30.30 40.58 41.15
CA ALA A 800 29.69 41.18 39.98
C ALA A 800 30.70 42.10 39.26
N TYR A 801 30.54 42.24 37.94
CA TYR A 801 31.35 43.18 37.19
C TYR A 801 31.14 44.62 37.71
N GLY A 802 32.24 45.34 37.89
CA GLY A 802 32.23 46.74 38.38
C GLY A 802 31.96 46.91 39.87
N ASP A 803 31.59 45.84 40.60
CA ASP A 803 31.28 45.90 42.03
C ASP A 803 31.82 44.69 42.79
N SER A 804 32.95 44.90 43.48
CA SER A 804 33.58 43.87 44.31
C SER A 804 32.83 43.54 45.60
N SER A 805 31.84 44.35 45.99
CA SER A 805 31.03 44.14 47.19
C SER A 805 29.84 43.21 46.94
N ASN A 806 29.36 43.13 45.70
CA ASN A 806 28.27 42.24 45.30
C ASN A 806 28.80 40.85 44.92
N VAL A 807 28.75 39.92 45.86
CA VAL A 807 29.16 38.53 45.65
C VAL A 807 28.01 37.71 45.04
N LEU A 808 28.23 37.19 43.83
CA LEU A 808 27.22 36.49 43.02
C LEU A 808 26.78 35.14 43.60
N SER A 809 27.49 34.63 44.62
CA SER A 809 27.13 33.41 45.37
C SER A 809 26.93 32.16 44.51
N ILE A 810 27.61 32.10 43.35
CA ILE A 810 27.45 31.06 42.33
C ILE A 810 27.81 29.68 42.87
N VAL A 811 26.90 28.72 42.73
CA VAL A 811 27.10 27.34 43.17
C VAL A 811 27.41 26.45 41.93
N PRO A 812 28.46 25.61 41.96
CA PRO A 812 28.70 24.63 40.90
C PRO A 812 27.59 23.58 40.85
N LYS A 813 27.18 23.20 39.64
CA LYS A 813 26.19 22.14 39.38
C LYS A 813 26.80 20.95 38.65
N THR A 814 27.81 21.20 37.82
CA THR A 814 28.40 20.19 36.94
C THR A 814 29.91 20.08 37.18
N LEU A 815 30.41 18.85 37.29
CA LEU A 815 31.83 18.51 37.31
C LEU A 815 32.20 17.86 35.98
N ILE A 816 33.15 18.44 35.26
CA ILE A 816 33.57 17.98 33.93
C ILE A 816 34.97 17.38 34.06
N VAL A 817 35.12 16.13 33.62
CA VAL A 817 36.36 15.35 33.77
C VAL A 817 36.65 14.50 32.53
N PRO A 818 37.92 14.14 32.27
CA PRO A 818 38.30 13.09 31.33
C PRO A 818 37.92 11.71 31.89
N SER A 819 37.94 10.69 31.03
CA SER A 819 37.65 9.30 31.39
C SER A 819 38.56 8.73 32.48
N ASP A 820 39.83 9.15 32.53
CA ASP A 820 40.78 8.71 33.57
C ASP A 820 40.37 9.11 35.01
N LEU A 821 39.55 10.14 35.16
CA LEU A 821 39.07 10.64 36.46
C LEU A 821 37.62 10.26 36.76
N GLU A 822 36.98 9.44 35.91
CA GLU A 822 35.57 9.07 36.02
C GLU A 822 35.25 8.42 37.37
N GLU A 823 36.04 7.44 37.81
CA GLU A 823 35.81 6.74 39.07
C GLU A 823 35.84 7.72 40.25
N LEU A 824 36.85 8.58 40.29
CA LEU A 824 37.01 9.56 41.37
C LEU A 824 35.87 10.59 41.34
N ALA A 825 35.48 11.08 40.16
CA ALA A 825 34.37 12.01 40.01
C ALA A 825 33.05 11.38 40.45
N PHE A 826 32.78 10.13 40.05
CA PHE A 826 31.60 9.39 40.46
C PHE A 826 31.53 9.24 41.99
N GLN A 827 32.63 8.81 42.62
CA GLN A 827 32.69 8.67 44.07
C GLN A 827 32.44 10.02 44.77
N LEU A 828 33.10 11.11 44.32
CA LEU A 828 32.96 12.45 44.92
C LEU A 828 31.54 13.02 44.79
N CYS A 829 30.83 12.71 43.70
CA CYS A 829 29.49 13.22 43.42
C CYS A 829 28.37 12.39 44.08
N THR A 830 28.59 11.10 44.34
CA THR A 830 27.53 10.17 44.81
C THR A 830 27.65 9.80 46.28
N SER A 831 28.87 9.77 46.83
CA SER A 831 29.10 9.37 48.22
C SER A 831 28.35 10.27 49.20
N ALA A 832 27.65 9.66 50.16
CA ALA A 832 26.98 10.38 51.25
C ALA A 832 27.98 11.01 52.23
N VAL A 833 29.16 10.41 52.36
CA VAL A 833 30.25 10.85 53.25
C VAL A 833 31.42 11.37 52.45
N ALA A 834 32.12 12.37 52.98
CA ALA A 834 33.28 12.98 52.35
C ALA A 834 34.38 11.92 52.16
N ILE A 835 34.99 11.91 50.98
CA ILE A 835 36.09 10.99 50.69
C ILE A 835 37.37 11.54 51.31
N PRO A 836 37.96 10.85 52.31
CA PRO A 836 39.17 11.34 52.95
C PRO A 836 40.37 11.18 52.01
N ALA A 837 41.30 12.13 52.08
CA ALA A 837 42.54 12.09 51.29
C ALA A 837 43.50 10.95 51.73
N THR A 838 43.26 10.35 52.90
CA THR A 838 44.00 9.20 53.43
C THR A 838 43.03 8.17 54.02
N PRO A 839 43.39 6.88 54.06
CA PRO A 839 42.53 5.81 54.62
C PRO A 839 42.15 5.98 56.10
N ALA A 840 42.77 6.93 56.81
CA ALA A 840 42.55 7.19 58.24
C ALA A 840 41.70 8.45 58.53
N GLY A 841 41.09 9.07 57.52
CA GLY A 841 40.23 10.25 57.72
C GLY A 841 38.85 9.90 58.28
N PRO A 842 38.13 10.87 58.89
CA PRO A 842 36.81 10.64 59.48
C PRO A 842 35.79 10.24 58.41
N THR A 843 35.23 9.04 58.52
CA THR A 843 34.24 8.48 57.58
C THR A 843 32.84 9.04 57.77
N ASP A 844 32.61 9.87 58.79
CA ASP A 844 31.27 10.32 59.19
C ASP A 844 30.99 11.78 58.79
N THR A 845 31.91 12.42 58.07
CA THR A 845 31.73 13.80 57.62
C THR A 845 30.78 13.82 56.42
N PRO A 846 29.63 14.52 56.46
CA PRO A 846 28.71 14.58 55.32
C PRO A 846 29.37 15.22 54.09
N ASN A 847 29.08 14.68 52.91
CA ASN A 847 29.58 15.21 51.65
C ASN A 847 28.72 16.37 51.13
N ILE A 848 29.27 17.59 51.10
CA ILE A 848 28.58 18.77 50.55
C ILE A 848 28.45 18.74 49.01
N HIS A 849 29.23 17.91 48.33
CA HIS A 849 29.23 17.80 46.85
C HIS A 849 28.31 16.69 46.36
N GLN A 850 27.59 16.03 47.27
CA GLN A 850 26.58 15.04 46.89
C GLN A 850 25.52 15.69 46.00
N GLY A 851 25.26 15.10 44.83
CA GLY A 851 24.30 15.61 43.85
C GLY A 851 24.90 16.55 42.78
N LEU A 852 26.21 16.79 42.80
CA LEU A 852 26.92 17.40 41.67
C LEU A 852 26.89 16.43 40.47
N GLN A 853 26.59 16.92 39.26
CA GLN A 853 26.49 16.04 38.08
C GLN A 853 27.87 15.84 37.42
N PRO A 854 28.44 14.63 37.42
CA PRO A 854 29.67 14.36 36.66
C PRO A 854 29.35 14.23 35.16
N ILE A 855 30.15 14.89 34.31
CA ILE A 855 30.16 14.72 32.86
C ILE A 855 31.56 14.27 32.46
N VAL A 856 31.63 13.13 31.76
CA VAL A 856 32.87 12.53 31.29
C VAL A 856 33.08 12.86 29.82
N ILE A 857 34.28 13.32 29.46
CA ILE A 857 34.66 13.68 28.09
C ILE A 857 35.79 12.78 27.59
N ASP A 858 35.45 11.81 26.74
CA ASP A 858 36.37 10.73 26.36
C ASP A 858 37.48 11.13 25.38
N TYR A 859 37.31 12.21 24.62
CA TYR A 859 38.27 12.60 23.58
C TYR A 859 39.37 13.55 24.07
N TRP A 860 39.28 13.99 25.33
CA TRP A 860 40.31 14.84 25.93
C TRP A 860 41.57 14.03 26.19
N THR A 861 42.73 14.64 25.91
CA THR A 861 44.04 13.98 26.06
C THR A 861 44.66 14.18 27.44
N SER A 862 44.18 15.15 28.22
CA SER A 862 44.64 15.39 29.59
C SER A 862 44.01 14.37 30.54
N ALA A 863 44.85 13.55 31.18
CA ALA A 863 44.41 12.56 32.17
C ALA A 863 44.07 13.17 33.54
N THR A 864 44.34 14.46 33.75
CA THR A 864 44.21 15.09 35.09
C THR A 864 43.41 16.40 35.10
N GLY A 865 43.07 16.94 33.93
CA GLY A 865 42.31 18.19 33.80
C GLY A 865 40.89 18.03 34.35
N TRP A 866 40.40 19.02 35.09
CA TRP A 866 39.02 18.99 35.59
C TRP A 866 38.46 20.39 35.75
N PHE A 867 37.15 20.52 35.54
CA PHE A 867 36.46 21.80 35.48
C PHE A 867 35.13 21.75 36.23
N LEU A 868 34.67 22.91 36.69
CA LEU A 868 33.35 23.11 37.27
C LEU A 868 32.57 24.11 36.43
N SER A 869 31.28 23.87 36.30
CA SER A 869 30.33 24.80 35.70
C SER A 869 29.14 25.02 36.62
N ALA A 870 28.65 26.26 36.64
CA ALA A 870 27.37 26.64 37.21
C ALA A 870 26.21 26.25 36.29
N ASP A 871 24.99 26.37 36.81
CA ASP A 871 23.77 26.27 36.01
C ASP A 871 23.65 27.49 35.06
N PRO A 872 23.43 27.29 33.75
CA PRO A 872 23.19 28.39 32.81
C PRO A 872 22.02 29.31 33.19
N ASN A 873 21.04 28.81 33.94
CA ASN A 873 19.91 29.62 34.42
C ASN A 873 20.30 30.57 35.55
N MET A 874 21.35 30.26 36.31
CA MET A 874 21.86 31.13 37.37
C MET A 874 22.81 32.18 36.79
N VAL A 875 23.76 31.73 35.96
CA VAL A 875 24.69 32.59 35.24
C VAL A 875 24.87 32.02 33.83
N PRO A 876 24.49 32.76 32.77
CA PRO A 876 24.70 32.30 31.41
C PRO A 876 26.20 32.35 31.11
N THR A 877 26.86 31.20 31.17
CA THR A 877 28.32 31.08 30.99
C THR A 877 28.70 31.04 29.52
N ILE A 878 28.10 30.14 28.75
CA ILE A 878 28.38 29.94 27.33
C ILE A 878 27.07 30.06 26.56
N GLU A 879 27.09 30.83 25.48
CA GLU A 879 25.95 30.94 24.57
C GLU A 879 26.28 30.33 23.22
N ILE A 880 25.36 29.50 22.72
CA ILE A 880 25.40 28.95 21.36
C ILE A 880 24.23 29.51 20.56
N GLY A 881 24.57 30.24 19.50
CA GLY A 881 23.62 30.81 18.56
C GLY A 881 23.45 29.94 17.32
N PHE A 882 22.22 29.50 17.06
CA PHE A 882 21.86 28.77 15.84
C PHE A 882 21.18 29.70 14.84
N TYR A 883 21.54 29.56 13.56
CA TYR A 883 20.98 30.40 12.51
C TYR A 883 19.47 30.10 12.29
N ASN A 884 18.63 31.13 12.38
CA ASN A 884 17.17 31.04 12.30
C ASN A 884 16.55 29.98 13.24
N GLY A 885 17.22 29.68 14.36
CA GLY A 885 16.75 28.72 15.36
C GLY A 885 16.88 27.26 14.92
N LYS A 886 17.53 26.98 13.78
CA LYS A 886 17.75 25.64 13.25
C LYS A 886 18.90 24.96 13.97
N GLN A 887 18.58 24.15 14.97
CA GLN A 887 19.56 23.39 15.77
C GLN A 887 20.02 22.09 15.11
N ASP A 888 19.25 21.60 14.14
CA ASP A 888 19.54 20.37 13.41
C ASP A 888 20.36 20.66 12.15
N PRO A 889 21.28 19.76 11.77
CA PRO A 889 21.98 19.86 10.49
C PRO A 889 21.00 19.70 9.33
N GLU A 890 21.23 20.47 8.27
CA GLU A 890 20.47 20.40 7.03
C GLU A 890 21.22 19.55 6.01
N LEU A 891 20.50 18.67 5.31
CA LEU A 891 21.02 17.90 4.19
C LEU A 891 20.41 18.43 2.88
N PHE A 892 21.25 18.64 1.88
CA PHE A 892 20.85 19.02 0.54
C PHE A 892 21.34 17.98 -0.45
N THR A 893 20.55 17.72 -1.48
CA THR A 893 20.92 16.95 -2.67
C THR A 893 21.08 17.92 -3.84
N GLN A 894 22.05 17.68 -4.72
CA GLN A 894 22.22 18.50 -5.91
C GLN A 894 21.16 18.14 -6.97
N ALA A 895 20.10 18.95 -7.12
CA ALA A 895 18.93 18.59 -7.93
C ALA A 895 19.06 18.82 -9.47
N ASP A 896 20.05 19.58 -9.94
CA ASP A 896 20.15 19.93 -11.37
C ASP A 896 21.06 18.97 -12.14
N GLN A 897 20.52 18.33 -13.17
CA GLN A 897 21.23 17.38 -14.04
C GLN A 897 22.22 18.06 -14.99
N THR A 898 21.95 19.31 -15.35
CA THR A 898 22.74 20.05 -16.35
C THR A 898 23.90 20.84 -15.74
N VAL A 899 23.96 20.90 -14.40
CA VAL A 899 24.95 21.70 -13.68
C VAL A 899 25.60 20.88 -12.56
N GLY A 900 26.94 20.78 -12.63
CA GLY A 900 27.77 20.30 -11.54
C GLY A 900 28.09 18.80 -11.61
N SER A 901 28.04 18.11 -10.48
CA SER A 901 28.70 16.81 -10.34
C SER A 901 28.14 15.74 -11.26
N MET A 902 26.82 15.64 -11.44
CA MET A 902 26.17 14.68 -12.37
C MET A 902 26.55 14.84 -13.84
N PHE A 903 26.78 16.08 -14.30
CA PHE A 903 27.20 16.34 -15.68
C PHE A 903 28.66 15.98 -15.91
N ASN A 904 29.51 16.19 -14.90
CA ASN A 904 30.94 15.92 -14.98
C ASN A 904 31.32 14.48 -14.57
N ALA A 905 30.49 13.81 -13.77
CA ALA A 905 30.68 12.46 -13.23
C ALA A 905 29.32 11.85 -12.83
N ASP A 906 29.04 10.59 -13.14
CA ASP A 906 27.77 9.92 -12.80
C ASP A 906 27.61 9.68 -11.28
N LYS A 907 27.38 10.75 -10.49
CA LYS A 907 27.36 10.71 -9.01
C LYS A 907 26.37 11.70 -8.36
N LEU A 908 25.77 11.24 -7.26
CA LEU A 908 24.88 11.94 -6.33
C LEU A 908 25.63 12.59 -5.18
N THR A 909 25.73 13.91 -5.21
CA THR A 909 26.37 14.68 -4.15
C THR A 909 25.36 15.07 -3.07
N TYR A 910 25.56 14.54 -1.87
CA TYR A 910 24.97 15.01 -0.63
C TYR A 910 25.78 16.15 -0.06
N LYS A 911 25.12 17.19 0.43
CA LYS A 911 25.73 18.34 1.11
C LYS A 911 25.13 18.48 2.50
N VAL A 912 25.93 18.29 3.53
CA VAL A 912 25.53 18.64 4.91
C VAL A 912 25.93 20.07 5.21
N ARG A 913 25.03 20.79 5.86
CA ARG A 913 25.24 22.15 6.33
C ARG A 913 24.68 22.31 7.74
N HIS A 914 25.53 22.80 8.63
CA HIS A 914 25.14 23.16 9.99
C HIS A 914 25.71 24.56 10.30
N ILE A 915 24.84 25.47 10.71
CA ILE A 915 25.18 26.89 10.84
C ILE A 915 24.98 27.32 12.29
N TYR A 916 26.10 27.48 13.00
CA TYR A 916 26.11 27.90 14.39
C TYR A 916 27.42 28.62 14.73
N SER A 917 27.42 29.27 15.88
CA SER A 917 28.61 29.76 16.56
C SER A 917 28.28 29.98 18.02
N GLY A 918 29.28 30.32 18.81
CA GLY A 918 29.08 30.61 20.21
C GLY A 918 30.28 31.32 20.81
N ALA A 919 30.06 31.91 21.98
CA ALA A 919 31.09 32.54 22.77
C ALA A 919 30.84 32.28 24.25
N VAL A 920 31.93 32.38 25.01
CA VAL A 920 31.83 32.45 26.46
C VAL A 920 31.36 33.85 26.82
N LEU A 921 30.20 33.92 27.45
CA LEU A 921 29.65 35.14 28.02
C LEU A 921 30.38 35.43 29.32
N ASP A 922 30.32 34.57 30.33
CA ASP A 922 30.85 34.87 31.66
C ASP A 922 31.81 33.80 32.19
N HIS A 923 33.04 34.23 32.52
CA HIS A 923 34.06 33.39 33.16
C HIS A 923 33.75 33.03 34.61
N ARG A 924 32.90 33.81 35.30
CA ARG A 924 32.62 33.69 36.75
C ARG A 924 31.84 32.41 37.08
N GLY A 925 31.04 31.92 36.15
CA GLY A 925 30.31 30.65 36.31
C GLY A 925 31.14 29.40 36.03
N LEU A 926 32.44 29.56 35.71
CA LEU A 926 33.35 28.47 35.37
C LEU A 926 34.53 28.43 36.32
N TYR A 927 35.13 27.25 36.51
CA TYR A 927 36.38 27.10 37.25
C TYR A 927 37.20 25.93 36.68
N ARG A 928 38.52 26.11 36.56
CA ARG A 928 39.49 25.06 36.19
C ARG A 928 40.36 24.69 37.38
N GLY A 929 40.38 23.42 37.74
CA GLY A 929 41.22 22.93 38.82
C GLY A 929 42.62 22.54 38.38
N ASN A 930 42.74 21.81 37.27
CA ASN A 930 44.01 21.48 36.63
C ASN A 930 43.83 21.50 35.11
N SER A 931 44.91 21.67 34.36
CA SER A 931 44.93 21.64 32.88
C SER A 931 45.36 20.28 32.36
#